data_AF-A0A840YE93-F1
#
_entry.id   AF-A0A840YE93-F1
#
_cell.length_a   1.000
_cell.length_b   1.000
_cell.length_c   1.000
_cell.angle_alpha   90.00
_cell.angle_beta   90.00
_cell.angle_gamma   90.00
#
_symmetry.space_group_name_H-M   'P 1'
#
loop_
_entity.id
_entity.type
_entity.pdbx_description
1 polymer ?
#
loop_
_entity_poly.entity_id
_entity_poly.type
_entity_poly.pdbx_seq_one_letter_code
_entity_poly.pdbx_strand_id
1 'polypeptide(L)'
;MSTTTAPEPRPPAEVQPAASPDMSHLLTVVVSVVTVAALYLAREVLIPITLAILLSFVLAPVVMQLRRFKLPRVPAVLLSVMLAIGVISLIGAIIGVQIAGLARDAPRYQSAIQEKVQTAQGSVLGRINEISKRLNNEAAPPVPADAPGVPPPAARPEPTLPGTEGDRRPVPVEIRQAEASGFELIQKFVSPVLGPLETTFIVFIVSVFILLQQADLRDRLIRLFGSSDLHRTTEALDEAGRRLSKYFLAQLMLNSAFGVMIAIGLYFIGVPSPVVWGILAALFRFVPYVGSILAAAFPIVLAAGTEPGWTMVGWTAALFLVTEPLMGQVVEPMVYGHSTGLSPVSVIIAAIFWTWLWGPIGLILATPLTLCLVVLGRHVERLEFLDVMLGDRPALTPVENFYQRILAGDTDEALSQAETLLQERSLTSYYDEVALKGLRLAANDAERGVLRPQRLERIKNAVSGLVNDLVEVPDRDPPEKSHKEDPELTSTTVAEKAVPAQPAPDVPLPPREERAGNWGSETPVLCLAGRGPLDEAASAMLAQLLTKHGLGARVIPHEASSRQQVGRLDTSGVAMVCISYLDISGSPAHLRYLLRRLRQRMPGVPLLVGLWPEGEAVLTDEAQAKAVGADHYTSSLHDAVTACLRVAASGAQETGAAKAVLEKPLPG
;
A
#
# COMPACT_ATOMS: atom_id res chain seq x y z
N MET A 1 -46.47 -39.07 45.07
CA MET A 1 -46.15 -39.06 43.63
C MET A 1 -46.33 -37.64 43.14
N SER A 2 -45.23 -36.91 42.96
CA SER A 2 -45.22 -35.53 42.45
C SER A 2 -44.24 -35.50 41.29
N THR A 3 -44.78 -35.33 40.07
CA THR A 3 -44.05 -35.39 38.82
C THR A 3 -43.22 -34.11 38.60
N THR A 4 -41.91 -34.29 38.54
CA THR A 4 -40.92 -33.28 38.14
C THR A 4 -41.10 -32.93 36.67
N THR A 5 -41.56 -31.72 36.38
CA THR A 5 -41.54 -31.13 35.03
C THR A 5 -40.11 -30.69 34.69
N ALA A 6 -39.56 -31.25 33.62
CA ALA A 6 -38.28 -30.86 33.06
C ALA A 6 -38.35 -29.42 32.50
N PRO A 7 -37.26 -28.62 32.56
CA PRO A 7 -37.25 -27.28 32.00
C PRO A 7 -37.28 -27.36 30.46
N GLU A 8 -38.15 -26.54 29.87
CA GLU A 8 -38.39 -26.41 28.44
C GLU A 8 -37.10 -25.97 27.69
N PRO A 9 -36.74 -26.57 26.56
CA PRO A 9 -35.58 -26.15 25.79
C PRO A 9 -35.79 -24.74 25.23
N ARG A 10 -34.85 -23.84 25.48
CA ARG A 10 -34.88 -22.47 24.93
C ARG A 10 -34.96 -22.54 23.40
N PRO A 11 -35.79 -21.70 22.76
CA PRO A 11 -35.86 -21.66 21.30
C PRO A 11 -34.47 -21.34 20.71
N PRO A 12 -34.10 -21.98 19.59
CA PRO A 12 -32.86 -21.65 18.90
C PRO A 12 -32.87 -20.17 18.53
N ALA A 13 -31.75 -19.47 18.77
CA ALA A 13 -31.60 -18.08 18.38
C ALA A 13 -31.85 -17.98 16.86
N GLU A 14 -32.96 -17.36 16.47
CA GLU A 14 -33.26 -17.04 15.08
C GLU A 14 -32.20 -16.06 14.59
N VAL A 15 -31.25 -16.58 13.81
CA VAL A 15 -30.33 -15.75 13.03
C VAL A 15 -31.20 -15.05 12.00
N GLN A 16 -31.36 -13.73 12.14
CA GLN A 16 -32.07 -12.91 11.16
C GLN A 16 -31.47 -13.19 9.77
N PRO A 17 -32.30 -13.52 8.75
CA PRO A 17 -31.80 -13.72 7.40
C PRO A 17 -31.12 -12.44 6.92
N ALA A 18 -30.03 -12.57 6.16
CA ALA A 18 -29.30 -11.45 5.59
C ALA A 18 -30.29 -10.50 4.89
N ALA A 19 -30.29 -9.23 5.29
CA ALA A 19 -31.15 -8.21 4.72
C ALA A 19 -31.00 -8.21 3.19
N SER A 20 -32.12 -8.21 2.46
CA SER A 20 -32.13 -8.00 1.01
C SER A 20 -31.34 -6.73 0.68
N PRO A 21 -30.56 -6.68 -0.41
CA PRO A 21 -29.71 -5.53 -0.72
C PRO A 21 -30.55 -4.25 -0.64
N ASP A 22 -30.19 -3.41 0.33
CA ASP A 22 -30.87 -2.17 0.66
C ASP A 22 -30.90 -1.24 -0.57
N MET A 23 -32.00 -0.50 -0.76
CA MET A 23 -32.19 0.43 -1.88
C MET A 23 -31.03 1.43 -2.01
N SER A 24 -30.38 1.72 -0.89
CA SER A 24 -29.16 2.52 -0.78
C SER A 24 -28.01 1.96 -1.64
N HIS A 25 -27.73 0.65 -1.59
CA HIS A 25 -26.66 0.02 -2.37
C HIS A 25 -26.92 0.10 -3.88
N LEU A 26 -28.18 -0.08 -4.30
CA LEU A 26 -28.57 0.00 -5.70
C LEU A 26 -28.39 1.44 -6.22
N LEU A 27 -28.77 2.44 -5.43
CA LEU A 27 -28.56 3.85 -5.74
C LEU A 27 -27.06 4.18 -5.85
N THR A 28 -26.21 3.67 -4.95
CA THR A 28 -24.75 3.87 -5.02
C THR A 28 -24.15 3.29 -6.30
N VAL A 29 -24.60 2.11 -6.73
CA VAL A 29 -24.15 1.49 -8.00
C VAL A 29 -24.56 2.36 -9.18
N VAL A 30 -25.82 2.82 -9.23
CA VAL A 30 -26.31 3.68 -10.31
C VAL A 30 -25.53 5.00 -10.36
N VAL A 31 -25.34 5.67 -9.22
CA VAL A 31 -24.55 6.92 -9.15
C VAL A 31 -23.13 6.69 -9.66
N SER A 32 -22.50 5.59 -9.26
CA SER A 32 -21.14 5.25 -9.68
C SER A 32 -21.04 5.02 -11.19
N VAL A 33 -21.98 4.29 -11.79
CA VAL A 33 -22.06 4.08 -13.25
C VAL A 33 -22.27 5.40 -13.98
N VAL A 34 -23.18 6.24 -13.50
CA VAL A 34 -23.44 7.57 -14.09
C VAL A 34 -22.21 8.46 -14.00
N THR A 35 -21.49 8.47 -12.87
CA THR A 35 -20.25 9.22 -12.70
C THR A 35 -19.18 8.75 -13.68
N VAL A 36 -18.96 7.44 -13.82
CA VAL A 36 -17.98 6.89 -14.77
C VAL A 36 -18.35 7.22 -16.22
N ALA A 37 -19.63 7.10 -16.58
CA ALA A 37 -20.12 7.48 -17.91
C ALA A 37 -19.93 8.98 -18.19
N ALA A 38 -20.21 9.85 -17.21
CA ALA A 38 -19.98 11.28 -17.33
C ALA A 38 -18.49 11.61 -17.51
N LEU A 39 -17.59 10.97 -16.77
CA LEU A 39 -16.14 11.14 -16.91
C LEU A 39 -15.62 10.69 -18.29
N TYR A 40 -16.21 9.63 -18.86
CA TYR A 40 -15.87 9.16 -20.19
C TYR A 40 -16.35 10.12 -21.28
N LEU A 41 -17.60 10.59 -21.18
CA LEU A 41 -18.20 11.53 -22.14
C LEU A 41 -17.52 12.90 -22.11
N ALA A 42 -17.13 13.38 -20.93
CA ALA A 42 -16.50 14.69 -20.76
C ALA A 42 -14.97 14.68 -21.01
N ARG A 43 -14.39 13.57 -21.50
CA ARG A 43 -12.93 13.43 -21.66
C ARG A 43 -12.27 14.54 -22.49
N GLU A 44 -12.95 15.05 -23.52
CA GLU A 44 -12.42 16.11 -24.38
C GLU A 44 -12.17 17.43 -23.62
N VAL A 45 -12.93 17.67 -22.55
CA VAL A 45 -12.80 18.85 -21.68
C VAL A 45 -11.96 18.52 -20.44
N LEU A 46 -12.15 17.34 -19.85
CA LEU A 46 -11.48 16.94 -18.61
C LEU A 46 -10.00 16.65 -18.79
N ILE A 47 -9.60 16.08 -19.93
CA ILE A 47 -8.18 15.75 -20.19
C ILE A 47 -7.30 17.02 -20.18
N PRO A 48 -7.61 18.09 -20.95
CA PRO A 48 -6.82 19.32 -20.90
C PRO A 48 -6.80 19.98 -19.52
N ILE A 49 -7.92 20.00 -18.80
CA ILE A 49 -8.00 20.57 -17.44
C ILE A 49 -7.11 19.78 -16.49
N THR A 50 -7.20 18.44 -16.53
CA THR A 50 -6.39 17.56 -15.69
C THR A 50 -4.91 17.74 -15.98
N LEU A 51 -4.51 17.72 -17.25
CA LEU A 51 -3.12 17.98 -17.66
C LEU A 51 -2.65 19.37 -17.20
N ALA A 52 -3.51 20.39 -17.27
CA ALA A 52 -3.19 21.74 -16.80
C ALA A 52 -3.00 21.83 -15.28
N ILE A 53 -3.83 21.12 -14.51
CA ILE A 53 -3.68 20.97 -13.06
C ILE A 53 -2.34 20.31 -12.73
N LEU A 54 -2.00 19.21 -13.40
CA LEU A 54 -0.75 18.49 -13.14
C LEU A 54 0.48 19.29 -13.58
N LEU A 55 0.41 19.93 -14.74
CA LEU A 55 1.43 20.87 -15.19
C LEU A 55 1.61 22.02 -14.21
N SER A 56 0.52 22.51 -13.60
CA SER A 56 0.61 23.56 -12.57
C SER A 56 1.40 23.10 -11.35
N PHE A 57 1.29 21.84 -10.94
CA PHE A 57 2.08 21.28 -9.84
C PHE A 57 3.57 21.13 -10.18
N VAL A 58 3.90 20.88 -11.45
CA VAL A 58 5.30 20.88 -11.95
C VAL A 58 5.87 22.29 -12.02
N LEU A 59 5.06 23.27 -12.43
CA LEU A 59 5.47 24.67 -12.56
C LEU A 59 5.48 25.42 -11.22
N ALA A 60 4.69 24.99 -10.23
CA ALA A 60 4.61 25.61 -8.91
C ALA A 60 5.99 25.85 -8.25
N PRO A 61 6.91 24.86 -8.14
CA PRO A 61 8.24 25.10 -7.56
C PRO A 61 9.05 26.11 -8.37
N VAL A 62 8.91 26.13 -9.70
CA VAL A 62 9.55 27.11 -10.58
C VAL A 62 9.01 28.51 -10.28
N VAL A 63 7.69 28.70 -10.23
CA VAL A 63 7.04 29.97 -9.86
C VAL A 63 7.51 30.44 -8.48
N MET A 64 7.57 29.54 -7.49
CA MET A 64 8.06 29.87 -6.14
C MET A 64 9.52 30.33 -6.16
N GLN A 65 10.38 29.65 -6.93
CA GLN A 65 11.78 30.02 -7.06
C GLN A 65 11.95 31.40 -7.74
N LEU A 66 11.15 31.70 -8.78
CA LEU A 66 11.11 33.03 -9.40
C LEU A 66 10.61 34.12 -8.44
N ARG A 67 9.62 33.80 -7.60
CA ARG A 67 9.14 34.73 -6.56
C ARG A 67 10.19 34.99 -5.48
N ARG A 68 11.10 34.04 -5.19
CA ARG A 68 12.25 34.27 -4.29
C ARG A 68 13.20 35.33 -4.83
N PHE A 69 13.27 35.52 -6.15
CA PHE A 69 13.98 36.63 -6.80
C PHE A 69 13.20 37.96 -6.79
N LYS A 70 12.22 38.12 -5.90
CA LYS A 70 11.38 39.33 -5.71
C LYS A 70 10.45 39.68 -6.89
N LEU A 71 10.18 38.75 -7.81
CA LEU A 71 9.18 38.97 -8.85
C LEU A 71 7.75 38.88 -8.29
N PRO A 72 6.83 39.77 -8.70
CA PRO A 72 5.41 39.65 -8.37
C PRO A 72 4.78 38.43 -9.06
N ARG A 73 3.62 37.97 -8.56
CA ARG A 73 3.01 36.68 -8.92
C ARG A 73 2.77 36.53 -10.43
N VAL A 74 2.17 37.53 -11.08
CA VAL A 74 1.79 37.46 -12.50
C VAL A 74 3.01 37.24 -13.43
N PRO A 75 4.07 38.07 -13.40
CA PRO A 75 5.23 37.83 -14.25
C PRO A 75 5.99 36.56 -13.88
N ALA A 76 6.00 36.14 -12.62
CA ALA A 76 6.60 34.85 -12.24
C ALA A 76 5.88 33.67 -12.91
N VAL A 77 4.54 33.69 -12.93
CA VAL A 77 3.73 32.67 -13.63
C VAL A 77 3.96 32.73 -15.14
N LEU A 78 3.86 33.91 -15.76
CA LEU A 78 4.05 34.05 -17.21
C LEU A 78 5.46 33.60 -17.63
N LEU A 79 6.50 33.97 -16.89
CA LEU A 79 7.87 33.58 -17.22
C LEU A 79 8.12 32.08 -16.99
N SER A 80 7.48 31.46 -15.99
CA SER A 80 7.54 30.00 -15.81
C SER A 80 6.89 29.23 -16.96
N VAL A 81 5.75 29.71 -17.46
CA VAL A 81 5.04 29.09 -18.59
C VAL A 81 5.80 29.33 -19.90
N MET A 82 6.34 30.53 -20.12
CA MET A 82 7.22 30.83 -21.25
C MET A 82 8.48 29.95 -21.24
N LEU A 83 9.07 29.72 -20.07
CA LEU A 83 10.21 28.81 -19.92
C LEU A 83 9.81 27.38 -20.32
N ALA A 84 8.67 26.88 -19.85
CA ALA A 84 8.20 25.55 -20.19
C ALA A 84 7.90 25.39 -21.69
N ILE A 85 7.20 26.35 -22.30
CA ILE A 85 6.95 26.37 -23.75
C ILE A 85 8.27 26.43 -24.52
N GLY A 86 9.25 27.22 -24.04
CA GLY A 86 10.58 27.32 -24.63
C GLY A 86 11.34 26.00 -24.60
N VAL A 87 11.32 25.30 -23.46
CA VAL A 87 11.94 23.98 -23.30
C VAL A 87 11.29 22.95 -24.21
N ILE A 88 9.95 22.88 -24.25
CA ILE A 88 9.22 21.96 -25.14
C ILE A 88 9.50 22.26 -26.61
N SER A 89 9.50 23.54 -27.00
CA SER A 89 9.79 23.95 -28.38
C SER A 89 11.23 23.61 -28.77
N LEU A 90 12.20 23.81 -27.86
CA LEU A 90 13.59 23.42 -28.07
C LEU A 90 13.74 21.91 -28.27
N ILE A 91 13.10 21.12 -27.40
CA ILE A 91 13.08 19.66 -27.51
C ILE A 91 12.46 19.22 -28.84
N GLY A 92 11.30 19.78 -29.19
CA GLY A 92 10.60 19.49 -30.45
C GLY A 92 11.44 19.83 -31.68
N ALA A 93 12.15 20.97 -31.66
CA ALA A 93 13.06 21.37 -32.73
C ALA A 93 14.24 20.39 -32.87
N ILE A 94 14.86 19.99 -31.76
CA ILE A 94 15.96 19.00 -31.76
C ILE A 94 15.48 17.67 -32.35
N ILE A 95 14.33 17.16 -31.88
CA ILE A 95 13.74 15.92 -32.39
C ILE A 95 13.44 16.05 -33.89
N GLY A 96 12.78 17.13 -34.30
CA GLY A 96 12.39 17.36 -35.69
C GLY A 96 13.58 17.38 -36.65
N VAL A 97 14.66 18.10 -36.30
CA VAL A 97 15.87 18.18 -37.13
C VAL A 97 16.55 16.81 -37.27
N GLN A 98 16.63 16.06 -36.18
CA GLN A 98 17.32 14.77 -36.15
C GLN A 98 16.50 13.66 -36.82
N ILE A 99 15.18 13.61 -36.62
CA ILE A 99 14.29 12.68 -37.34
C ILE A 99 14.33 12.97 -38.85
N ALA A 100 14.35 14.24 -39.26
CA ALA A 100 14.52 14.59 -40.66
C ALA A 100 15.87 14.10 -41.23
N GLY A 101 16.93 14.09 -40.41
CA GLY A 101 18.20 13.45 -40.73
C GLY A 101 18.06 11.94 -40.92
N LEU A 102 17.45 11.24 -39.95
CA LEU A 102 17.22 9.79 -40.01
C LEU A 102 16.35 9.38 -41.22
N ALA A 103 15.36 10.18 -41.58
CA ALA A 103 14.50 9.93 -42.75
C ALA A 103 15.28 10.00 -44.07
N ARG A 104 16.30 10.85 -44.17
CA ARG A 104 17.19 10.91 -45.34
C ARG A 104 18.07 9.67 -45.45
N ASP A 105 18.49 9.12 -44.30
CA ASP A 105 19.33 7.92 -44.23
C ASP A 105 18.52 6.61 -44.20
N ALA A 106 17.17 6.69 -44.17
CA ALA A 106 16.28 5.53 -44.05
C ALA A 106 16.52 4.42 -45.09
N PRO A 107 16.74 4.71 -46.40
CA PRO A 107 17.01 3.67 -47.38
C PRO A 107 18.27 2.84 -47.06
N ARG A 108 19.29 3.48 -46.48
CA ARG A 108 20.54 2.82 -46.07
C ARG A 108 20.33 1.88 -44.89
N TYR A 109 19.54 2.31 -43.90
CA TYR A 109 19.24 1.44 -42.75
C TYR A 109 18.39 0.23 -43.18
N GLN A 110 17.48 0.39 -44.14
CA GLN A 110 16.66 -0.71 -44.65
C GLN A 110 17.51 -1.81 -45.31
N SER A 111 18.45 -1.45 -46.18
CA SER A 111 19.30 -2.45 -46.85
C SER A 111 20.20 -3.20 -45.87
N ALA A 112 20.80 -2.49 -44.91
CA ALA A 112 21.62 -3.10 -43.87
C ALA A 112 20.83 -4.05 -42.95
N ILE A 113 19.60 -3.69 -42.58
CA ILE A 113 18.73 -4.58 -41.78
C ILE A 113 18.33 -5.82 -42.58
N GLN A 114 17.97 -5.66 -43.86
CA GLN A 114 17.60 -6.80 -44.73
C GLN A 114 18.77 -7.78 -44.88
N GLU A 115 19.98 -7.27 -45.10
CA GLU A 115 21.20 -8.09 -45.20
C GLU A 115 21.45 -8.88 -43.90
N LYS A 116 21.25 -8.25 -42.73
CA LYS A 116 21.39 -8.93 -41.43
C LYS A 116 20.33 -10.00 -41.19
N VAL A 117 19.08 -9.73 -41.53
CA VAL A 117 17.99 -10.71 -41.39
C VAL A 117 18.27 -11.92 -42.29
N GLN A 118 18.71 -11.71 -43.53
CA GLN A 118 19.09 -12.78 -44.45
C GLN A 118 20.31 -13.57 -43.95
N THR A 119 21.32 -12.89 -43.40
CA THR A 119 22.52 -13.54 -42.84
C THR A 119 22.20 -14.34 -41.57
N ALA A 120 21.34 -13.81 -40.70
CA ALA A 120 20.88 -14.49 -39.50
C ALA A 120 20.04 -15.72 -39.83
N GLN A 121 19.10 -15.59 -40.77
CA GLN A 121 18.32 -16.71 -41.28
C GLN A 121 19.23 -17.75 -41.95
N GLY A 122 20.17 -17.35 -42.81
CA GLY A 122 21.13 -18.24 -43.47
C GLY A 122 22.03 -19.02 -42.50
N SER A 123 22.51 -18.39 -41.42
CA SER A 123 23.30 -19.07 -40.39
C SER A 123 22.46 -20.00 -39.50
N VAL A 124 21.24 -19.62 -39.14
CA VAL A 124 20.34 -20.43 -38.30
C VAL A 124 19.77 -21.60 -39.10
N LEU A 125 19.22 -21.34 -40.30
CA LEU A 125 18.78 -22.38 -41.23
C LEU A 125 19.95 -23.25 -41.66
N GLY A 126 21.14 -22.69 -41.89
CA GLY A 126 22.36 -23.45 -42.21
C GLY A 126 22.75 -24.42 -41.09
N ARG A 127 22.75 -23.98 -39.83
CA ARG A 127 23.00 -24.85 -38.67
C ARG A 127 21.92 -25.91 -38.49
N ILE A 128 20.65 -25.57 -38.70
CA ILE A 128 19.53 -26.52 -38.65
C ILE A 128 19.67 -27.55 -39.77
N ASN A 129 20.07 -27.14 -40.97
CA ASN A 129 20.27 -28.03 -42.11
C ASN A 129 21.52 -28.91 -41.96
N GLU A 130 22.53 -28.43 -41.24
CA GLU A 130 23.71 -29.21 -40.88
C GLU A 130 23.39 -30.25 -39.81
N ILE A 131 22.57 -29.89 -38.80
CA ILE A 131 22.06 -30.81 -37.78
C ILE A 131 21.13 -31.85 -38.43
N SER A 132 20.25 -31.43 -39.35
CA SER A 132 19.39 -32.36 -40.09
C SER A 132 20.20 -33.27 -41.00
N LYS A 133 21.27 -32.78 -41.66
CA LYS A 133 22.19 -33.63 -42.43
C LYS A 133 22.97 -34.61 -41.56
N ARG A 134 23.38 -34.22 -40.36
CA ARG A 134 24.05 -35.15 -39.42
C ARG A 134 23.08 -36.24 -38.96
N LEU A 135 21.83 -35.89 -38.69
CA LEU A 135 20.77 -36.85 -38.37
C LEU A 135 20.40 -37.74 -39.57
N ASN A 136 20.45 -37.22 -40.79
CA ASN A 136 20.09 -37.94 -42.00
C ASN A 136 21.24 -38.81 -42.56
N ASN A 137 22.50 -38.43 -42.30
CA ASN A 137 23.69 -39.21 -42.68
C ASN A 137 23.91 -40.43 -41.78
N GLU A 138 23.30 -40.49 -40.59
CA GLU A 138 23.36 -41.66 -39.71
C GLU A 138 22.28 -42.71 -40.04
N ALA A 139 21.43 -42.45 -41.05
CA ALA A 139 20.31 -43.29 -41.46
C ALA A 139 20.27 -43.65 -42.96
N ALA A 140 21.38 -43.51 -43.71
CA ALA A 140 21.41 -43.83 -45.14
C ALA A 140 22.42 -44.94 -45.49
N PRO A 141 21.99 -46.09 -46.05
CA PRO A 141 22.88 -47.07 -46.68
C PRO A 141 23.42 -46.55 -48.03
N PRO A 142 24.57 -47.07 -48.52
CA PRO A 142 25.13 -46.64 -49.80
C PRO A 142 24.28 -47.22 -50.95
N VAL A 143 23.87 -46.37 -51.89
CA VAL A 143 23.21 -46.78 -53.14
C VAL A 143 24.07 -46.34 -54.32
N PRO A 144 24.22 -47.17 -55.38
CA PRO A 144 25.31 -47.09 -56.34
C PRO A 144 25.16 -45.95 -57.36
N ALA A 145 26.32 -45.51 -57.86
CA ALA A 145 26.42 -44.79 -59.12
C ALA A 145 25.96 -45.71 -60.26
N ASP A 146 24.83 -45.38 -60.88
CA ASP A 146 24.54 -45.54 -62.32
C ASP A 146 23.04 -45.37 -62.57
N ALA A 147 22.63 -44.19 -63.04
CA ALA A 147 21.42 -44.04 -63.85
C ALA A 147 21.54 -42.84 -64.81
N PRO A 148 21.12 -42.95 -66.08
CA PRO A 148 21.48 -42.01 -67.15
C PRO A 148 20.69 -40.69 -67.08
N GLY A 149 21.36 -39.60 -67.47
CA GLY A 149 20.81 -38.25 -67.47
C GLY A 149 19.59 -38.08 -68.37
N VAL A 150 18.56 -37.42 -67.82
CA VAL A 150 17.40 -36.92 -68.54
C VAL A 150 17.69 -35.45 -68.93
N PRO A 151 17.65 -35.06 -70.22
CA PRO A 151 17.82 -33.67 -70.62
C PRO A 151 16.58 -32.82 -70.28
N PRO A 152 16.73 -31.51 -70.04
CA PRO A 152 15.61 -30.62 -69.74
C PRO A 152 14.66 -30.44 -70.94
N PRO A 153 13.36 -30.23 -70.72
CA PRO A 153 12.38 -30.08 -71.80
C PRO A 153 12.57 -28.74 -72.54
N ALA A 154 12.52 -28.83 -73.86
CA ALA A 154 12.51 -27.69 -74.77
C ALA A 154 11.28 -26.78 -74.55
N ALA A 155 11.51 -25.48 -74.57
CA ALA A 155 10.49 -24.44 -74.55
C ALA A 155 9.52 -24.61 -75.74
N ARG A 156 8.21 -24.55 -75.45
CA ARG A 156 7.16 -24.49 -76.49
C ARG A 156 7.13 -23.07 -77.09
N PRO A 157 7.00 -22.93 -78.42
CA PRO A 157 6.72 -21.64 -79.04
C PRO A 157 5.24 -21.25 -78.81
N GLU A 158 5.01 -20.02 -78.37
CA GLU A 158 3.68 -19.39 -78.41
C GLU A 158 3.28 -19.04 -79.87
N PRO A 159 1.98 -19.02 -80.21
CA PRO A 159 1.54 -18.72 -81.57
C PRO A 159 1.65 -17.21 -81.86
N THR A 160 2.51 -16.83 -82.81
CA THR A 160 2.52 -15.49 -83.41
C THR A 160 1.31 -15.29 -84.33
N LEU A 161 0.45 -14.34 -84.00
CA LEU A 161 -0.53 -13.75 -84.92
C LEU A 161 0.21 -12.88 -85.96
N PRO A 162 -0.13 -12.97 -87.26
CA PRO A 162 0.53 -12.17 -88.29
C PRO A 162 -0.14 -10.80 -88.41
N GLY A 163 0.65 -9.74 -88.23
CA GLY A 163 0.26 -8.37 -88.58
C GLY A 163 0.44 -7.36 -87.46
N THR A 164 1.68 -7.07 -87.06
CA THR A 164 2.04 -5.75 -86.50
C THR A 164 3.55 -5.51 -86.65
N GLU A 165 4.01 -5.25 -87.87
CA GLU A 165 5.28 -4.53 -88.06
C GLU A 165 5.02 -3.07 -87.70
N GLY A 166 5.29 -2.74 -86.44
CA GLY A 166 5.28 -1.39 -85.91
C GLY A 166 6.23 -1.34 -84.73
N ASP A 167 7.39 -0.72 -84.96
CA ASP A 167 8.46 -0.40 -84.02
C ASP A 167 7.90 0.13 -82.69
N ARG A 168 7.61 -0.76 -81.74
CA ARG A 168 7.28 -0.41 -80.35
C ARG A 168 8.55 -0.50 -79.53
N ARG A 169 9.43 0.50 -79.68
CA ARG A 169 10.39 0.83 -78.63
C ARG A 169 9.60 1.14 -77.37
N PRO A 170 9.93 0.56 -76.21
CA PRO A 170 9.32 0.95 -74.95
C PRO A 170 9.59 2.45 -74.75
N VAL A 171 8.53 3.26 -74.82
CA VAL A 171 8.60 4.68 -74.52
C VAL A 171 9.00 4.78 -73.05
N PRO A 172 10.10 5.47 -72.69
CA PRO A 172 10.43 5.71 -71.30
C PRO A 172 9.29 6.52 -70.70
N VAL A 173 8.52 5.91 -69.82
CA VAL A 173 7.55 6.62 -69.00
C VAL A 173 8.36 7.34 -67.92
N GLU A 174 8.80 8.56 -68.25
CA GLU A 174 9.27 9.49 -67.24
C GLU A 174 8.04 9.89 -66.42
N ILE A 175 7.87 9.25 -65.27
CA ILE A 175 6.89 9.67 -64.27
C ILE A 175 7.35 11.04 -63.79
N ARG A 176 6.92 12.10 -64.47
CA ARG A 176 6.89 13.43 -63.87
C ARG A 176 5.94 13.32 -62.68
N GLN A 177 6.50 13.07 -61.50
CA GLN A 177 5.79 13.33 -60.26
C GLN A 177 5.29 14.76 -60.39
N ALA A 178 3.96 14.95 -60.45
CA ALA A 178 3.39 16.28 -60.38
C ALA A 178 4.07 16.96 -59.19
N GLU A 179 4.74 18.09 -59.42
CA GLU A 179 5.40 18.84 -58.36
C GLU A 179 4.39 18.94 -57.21
N ALA A 180 4.65 18.23 -56.11
CA ALA A 180 3.74 18.21 -54.98
C ALA A 180 3.53 19.67 -54.62
N SER A 181 2.31 20.17 -54.81
CA SER A 181 2.01 21.58 -54.54
C SER A 181 2.49 21.85 -53.11
N GLY A 182 3.25 22.93 -52.87
CA GLY A 182 3.79 23.21 -51.54
C GLY A 182 2.71 23.17 -50.45
N PHE A 183 1.46 23.42 -50.84
CA PHE A 183 0.26 23.26 -50.05
C PHE A 183 -0.06 21.81 -49.64
N GLU A 184 0.05 20.80 -50.51
CA GLU A 184 -0.13 19.39 -50.16
C GLU A 184 0.95 18.88 -49.20
N LEU A 185 2.19 19.36 -49.36
CA LEU A 185 3.29 19.02 -48.46
C LEU A 185 3.04 19.62 -47.06
N ILE A 186 2.64 20.90 -47.01
CA ILE A 186 2.25 21.56 -45.75
C ILE A 186 1.06 20.83 -45.11
N GLN A 187 0.03 20.46 -45.87
CA GLN A 187 -1.15 19.78 -45.33
C GLN A 187 -0.81 18.39 -44.75
N LYS A 188 0.09 17.62 -45.39
CA LYS A 188 0.56 16.32 -44.89
C LYS A 188 1.34 16.42 -43.58
N PHE A 189 2.12 17.48 -43.38
CA PHE A 189 2.93 17.66 -42.17
C PHE A 189 2.20 18.42 -41.05
N VAL A 190 1.30 19.35 -41.38
CA VAL A 190 0.58 20.17 -40.39
C VAL A 190 -0.62 19.44 -39.81
N SER A 191 -1.34 18.64 -40.60
CA SER A 191 -2.57 17.99 -40.14
C SER A 191 -2.39 17.06 -38.92
N PRO A 192 -1.34 16.22 -38.81
CA PRO A 192 -1.12 15.38 -37.63
C PRO A 192 -0.68 16.15 -36.38
N VAL A 193 -0.08 17.34 -36.55
CA VAL A 193 0.47 18.15 -35.45
C VAL A 193 -0.58 19.09 -34.86
N LEU A 194 -1.59 19.49 -35.66
CA LEU A 194 -2.57 20.48 -35.26
C LEU A 194 -3.40 20.08 -34.04
N GLY A 195 -3.84 18.82 -33.96
CA GLY A 195 -4.64 18.31 -32.83
C GLY A 195 -3.88 18.35 -31.48
N PRO A 196 -2.68 17.75 -31.39
CA PRO A 196 -1.84 17.88 -30.19
C PRO A 196 -1.47 19.32 -29.84
N LEU A 197 -1.25 20.18 -30.84
CA LEU A 197 -0.92 21.60 -30.63
C LEU A 197 -2.09 22.37 -30.02
N GLU A 198 -3.32 22.15 -30.49
CA GLU A 198 -4.54 22.72 -29.91
C GLU A 198 -4.68 22.33 -28.44
N THR A 199 -4.56 21.02 -28.15
CA THR A 199 -4.63 20.51 -26.77
C THR A 199 -3.54 21.14 -25.90
N THR A 200 -2.30 21.20 -26.39
CA THR A 200 -1.16 21.80 -25.69
C THR A 200 -1.41 23.28 -25.37
N PHE A 201 -1.93 24.04 -26.35
CA PHE A 201 -2.27 25.45 -26.17
C PHE A 201 -3.34 25.64 -25.10
N ILE A 202 -4.41 24.85 -25.12
CA ILE A 202 -5.46 24.86 -24.08
C ILE A 202 -4.86 24.53 -22.71
N VAL A 203 -4.04 23.48 -22.61
CA VAL A 203 -3.38 23.07 -21.37
C VAL A 203 -2.56 24.23 -20.78
N PHE A 204 -1.77 24.93 -21.60
CA PHE A 204 -0.98 26.06 -21.13
C PHE A 204 -1.84 27.25 -20.68
N ILE A 205 -2.88 27.61 -21.44
CA ILE A 205 -3.81 28.68 -21.04
C ILE A 205 -4.47 28.35 -19.70
N VAL A 206 -5.04 27.14 -19.58
CA VAL A 206 -5.71 26.71 -18.36
C VAL A 206 -4.71 26.65 -17.20
N SER A 207 -3.47 26.21 -17.44
CA SER A 207 -2.42 26.16 -16.41
C SER A 207 -2.03 27.56 -15.93
N VAL A 208 -1.95 28.56 -16.82
CA VAL A 208 -1.77 29.98 -16.44
C VAL A 208 -2.90 30.43 -15.52
N PHE A 209 -4.16 30.17 -15.88
CA PHE A 209 -5.30 30.55 -15.05
C PHE A 209 -5.28 29.85 -13.68
N ILE A 210 -4.99 28.55 -13.64
CA ILE A 210 -4.87 27.78 -12.40
C ILE A 210 -3.77 28.35 -11.51
N LEU A 211 -2.59 28.64 -12.06
CA LEU A 211 -1.46 29.21 -11.30
C LEU A 211 -1.75 30.64 -10.80
N LEU A 212 -2.45 31.45 -11.59
CA LEU A 212 -2.85 32.81 -11.21
C LEU A 212 -3.96 32.83 -10.17
N GLN A 213 -4.92 31.90 -10.24
CA GLN A 213 -6.08 31.82 -9.34
C GLN A 213 -5.97 30.71 -8.29
N GLN A 214 -4.79 30.12 -8.10
CA GLN A 214 -4.61 28.94 -7.23
C GLN A 214 -5.23 29.10 -5.83
N ALA A 215 -5.07 30.26 -5.19
CA ALA A 215 -5.66 30.55 -3.89
C ALA A 215 -7.20 30.60 -3.96
N ASP A 216 -7.76 31.36 -4.91
CA ASP A 216 -9.22 31.47 -5.06
C ASP A 216 -9.87 30.14 -5.44
N LEU A 217 -9.22 29.34 -6.30
CA LEU A 217 -9.68 28.01 -6.69
C LEU A 217 -9.67 27.06 -5.49
N ARG A 218 -8.60 27.07 -4.69
CA ARG A 218 -8.51 26.30 -3.45
C ARG A 218 -9.62 26.70 -2.49
N ASP A 219 -9.81 27.98 -2.23
CA ASP A 219 -10.83 28.48 -1.29
C ASP A 219 -12.25 28.11 -1.74
N ARG A 220 -12.53 28.18 -3.06
CA ARG A 220 -13.80 27.73 -3.64
C ARG A 220 -14.01 26.23 -3.50
N LEU A 221 -12.98 25.42 -3.70
CA LEU A 221 -13.05 23.97 -3.51
C LEU A 221 -13.29 23.61 -2.04
N ILE A 222 -12.58 24.26 -1.11
CA ILE A 222 -12.78 24.08 0.33
C ILE A 222 -14.22 24.44 0.70
N ARG A 223 -14.77 25.54 0.16
CA ARG A 223 -16.16 25.92 0.43
C ARG A 223 -17.18 24.95 -0.17
N LEU A 224 -16.90 24.36 -1.34
CA LEU A 224 -17.81 23.43 -2.02
C LEU A 224 -17.86 22.07 -1.31
N PHE A 225 -16.70 21.57 -0.84
CA PHE A 225 -16.56 20.22 -0.29
C PHE A 225 -16.46 20.17 1.25
N GLY A 226 -16.11 21.27 1.91
CA GLY A 226 -15.84 21.36 3.35
C GLY A 226 -16.97 21.93 4.19
N SER A 227 -18.24 21.75 3.80
CA SER A 227 -19.40 22.31 4.50
C SER A 227 -19.58 21.79 5.94
N SER A 228 -18.98 20.66 6.28
CA SER A 228 -19.00 20.06 7.62
C SER A 228 -17.66 20.11 8.37
N ASP A 229 -16.52 20.16 7.66
CA ASP A 229 -15.18 20.17 8.26
C ASP A 229 -14.16 20.84 7.32
N LEU A 230 -14.00 22.16 7.48
CA LEU A 230 -13.06 22.95 6.69
C LEU A 230 -11.61 22.54 6.93
N HIS A 231 -11.25 22.14 8.16
CA HIS A 231 -9.88 21.82 8.52
C HIS A 231 -9.41 20.56 7.78
N ARG A 232 -10.17 19.45 7.89
CA ARG A 232 -9.86 18.21 7.18
C ARG A 232 -9.80 18.38 5.67
N THR A 233 -10.72 19.14 5.10
CA THR A 233 -10.77 19.39 3.64
C THR A 233 -9.55 20.21 3.17
N THR A 234 -9.12 21.17 4.00
CA THR A 234 -7.95 22.02 3.74
C THR A 234 -6.66 21.20 3.79
N GLU A 235 -6.51 20.34 4.81
CA GLU A 235 -5.37 19.43 4.94
C GLU A 235 -5.32 18.43 3.78
N ALA A 236 -6.46 17.86 3.38
CA ALA A 236 -6.54 16.93 2.25
C ALA A 236 -6.02 17.54 0.94
N LEU A 237 -6.42 18.78 0.65
CA LEU A 237 -6.05 19.48 -0.58
C LEU A 237 -4.58 19.89 -0.59
N ASP A 238 -4.06 20.39 0.54
CA ASP A 238 -2.64 20.75 0.67
C ASP A 238 -1.75 19.51 0.58
N GLU A 239 -2.15 18.42 1.24
CA GLU A 239 -1.41 17.16 1.21
C GLU A 239 -1.41 16.54 -0.18
N ALA A 240 -2.55 16.52 -0.85
CA ALA A 240 -2.65 16.07 -2.24
C ALA A 240 -1.74 16.90 -3.15
N GLY A 241 -1.78 18.24 -3.03
CA GLY A 241 -0.96 19.13 -3.84
C GLY A 241 0.54 18.95 -3.62
N ARG A 242 0.98 18.82 -2.36
CA ARG A 242 2.40 18.64 -2.00
C ARG A 242 2.93 17.29 -2.47
N ARG A 243 2.19 16.19 -2.21
CA ARG A 243 2.55 14.85 -2.68
C ARG A 243 2.67 14.79 -4.19
N LEU A 244 1.71 15.37 -4.88
CA LEU A 244 1.65 15.35 -6.34
C LEU A 244 2.77 16.17 -6.96
N SER A 245 3.08 17.35 -6.41
CA SER A 245 4.21 18.17 -6.85
C SER A 245 5.55 17.45 -6.62
N LYS A 246 5.78 16.86 -5.44
CA LYS A 246 6.98 16.07 -5.14
C LYS A 246 7.12 14.87 -6.09
N TYR A 247 6.02 14.14 -6.33
CA TYR A 247 5.98 13.01 -7.25
C TYR A 247 6.36 13.41 -8.69
N PHE A 248 5.71 14.42 -9.27
CA PHE A 248 6.02 14.81 -10.65
C PHE A 248 7.42 15.40 -10.80
N LEU A 249 7.89 16.16 -9.80
CA LEU A 249 9.25 16.69 -9.83
C LEU A 249 10.28 15.56 -9.78
N ALA A 250 10.08 14.59 -8.90
CA ALA A 250 10.91 13.38 -8.84
C ALA A 250 10.87 12.60 -10.16
N GLN A 251 9.68 12.38 -10.73
CA GLN A 251 9.50 11.69 -12.00
C GLN A 251 10.21 12.42 -13.14
N LEU A 252 10.08 13.76 -13.21
CA LEU A 252 10.75 14.57 -14.22
C LEU A 252 12.28 14.49 -14.08
N MET A 253 12.80 14.59 -12.85
CA MET A 253 14.24 14.49 -12.57
C MET A 253 14.79 13.10 -12.92
N LEU A 254 14.13 12.04 -12.46
CA LEU A 254 14.51 10.65 -12.73
C LEU A 254 14.48 10.35 -14.24
N ASN A 255 13.39 10.71 -14.93
CA ASN A 255 13.26 10.48 -16.37
C ASN A 255 14.30 11.28 -17.16
N SER A 256 14.58 12.52 -16.77
CA SER A 256 15.61 13.34 -17.41
C SER A 256 17.01 12.77 -17.17
N ALA A 257 17.33 12.34 -15.95
CA ALA A 257 18.61 11.71 -15.63
C ALA A 257 18.81 10.41 -16.42
N PHE A 258 17.76 9.59 -16.53
CA PHE A 258 17.77 8.38 -17.36
C PHE A 258 18.03 8.73 -18.83
N GLY A 259 17.31 9.70 -19.40
CA GLY A 259 17.51 10.12 -20.77
C GLY A 259 18.91 10.65 -21.07
N VAL A 260 19.49 11.43 -20.15
CA VAL A 260 20.88 11.91 -20.25
C VAL A 260 21.86 10.74 -20.22
N MET A 261 21.68 9.78 -19.31
CA MET A 261 22.51 8.59 -19.21
C MET A 261 22.44 7.73 -20.49
N ILE A 262 21.25 7.54 -21.05
CA ILE A 262 21.05 6.84 -22.32
C ILE A 262 21.72 7.61 -23.48
N ALA A 263 21.57 8.93 -23.57
CA ALA A 263 22.23 9.73 -24.60
C ALA A 263 23.76 9.60 -24.52
N ILE A 264 24.33 9.65 -23.32
CA ILE A 264 25.78 9.48 -23.10
C ILE A 264 26.22 8.06 -23.50
N GLY A 265 25.48 7.04 -23.08
CA GLY A 265 25.78 5.64 -23.43
C GLY A 265 25.74 5.40 -24.94
N LEU A 266 24.67 5.84 -25.61
CA LEU A 266 24.52 5.72 -27.07
C LEU A 266 25.60 6.49 -27.84
N TYR A 267 26.02 7.64 -27.32
CA TYR A 267 27.13 8.42 -27.88
C TYR A 267 28.44 7.63 -27.86
N PHE A 268 28.77 6.98 -26.74
CA PHE A 268 29.98 6.15 -26.64
C PHE A 268 29.91 4.88 -27.48
N ILE A 269 28.72 4.30 -27.67
CA ILE A 269 28.50 3.15 -28.54
C ILE A 269 28.59 3.55 -30.03
N GLY A 270 28.37 4.83 -30.35
CA GLY A 270 28.40 5.37 -31.72
C GLY A 270 27.06 5.28 -32.45
N VAL A 271 25.94 5.10 -31.73
CA VAL A 271 24.60 5.07 -32.34
C VAL A 271 24.23 6.48 -32.85
N PRO A 272 23.69 6.62 -34.07
CA PRO A 272 23.32 7.94 -34.60
C PRO A 272 22.24 8.62 -33.77
N SER A 273 22.30 9.95 -33.71
CA SER A 273 21.32 10.80 -33.01
C SER A 273 21.10 10.44 -31.53
N PRO A 274 22.18 10.27 -30.72
CA PRO A 274 22.06 9.79 -29.34
C PRO A 274 21.22 10.72 -28.45
N VAL A 275 21.29 12.04 -28.70
CA VAL A 275 20.50 13.04 -27.97
C VAL A 275 18.99 12.84 -28.18
N VAL A 276 18.54 12.51 -29.39
CA VAL A 276 17.11 12.27 -29.64
C VAL A 276 16.64 11.03 -28.94
N TRP A 277 17.43 9.97 -28.98
CA TRP A 277 17.08 8.74 -28.28
C TRP A 277 17.08 8.91 -26.77
N GLY A 278 17.99 9.70 -26.20
CA GLY A 278 17.95 10.06 -24.79
C GLY A 278 16.71 10.89 -24.41
N ILE A 279 16.35 11.88 -25.23
CA ILE A 279 15.13 12.67 -25.02
C ILE A 279 13.88 11.79 -25.13
N LEU A 280 13.78 10.97 -26.18
CA LEU A 280 12.67 10.04 -26.36
C LEU A 280 12.60 9.00 -25.24
N ALA A 281 13.74 8.53 -24.74
CA ALA A 281 13.80 7.64 -23.58
C ALA A 281 13.25 8.32 -22.31
N ALA A 282 13.62 9.58 -22.04
CA ALA A 282 13.04 10.36 -20.95
C ALA A 282 11.53 10.55 -21.11
N LEU A 283 11.06 10.87 -22.33
CA LEU A 283 9.64 11.08 -22.61
C LEU A 283 8.83 9.79 -22.51
N PHE A 284 9.30 8.70 -23.10
CA PHE A 284 8.61 7.42 -23.06
C PHE A 284 8.53 6.84 -21.66
N ARG A 285 9.50 7.11 -20.78
CA ARG A 285 9.46 6.66 -19.37
C ARG A 285 8.33 7.28 -18.54
N PHE A 286 7.60 8.28 -19.06
CA PHE A 286 6.33 8.70 -18.45
C PHE A 286 5.19 7.69 -18.67
N VAL A 287 5.32 6.77 -19.62
CA VAL A 287 4.35 5.71 -19.90
C VAL A 287 4.79 4.42 -19.17
N PRO A 288 4.06 3.98 -18.12
CA PRO A 288 4.40 2.77 -17.38
C PRO A 288 4.46 1.52 -18.29
N TYR A 289 5.41 0.63 -18.02
CA TYR A 289 5.65 -0.68 -18.67
C TYR A 289 6.01 -0.64 -20.17
N VAL A 290 5.31 0.15 -20.96
CA VAL A 290 5.47 0.25 -22.42
C VAL A 290 6.62 1.19 -22.78
N GLY A 291 6.84 2.22 -21.95
CA GLY A 291 7.79 3.29 -22.21
C GLY A 291 9.23 2.82 -22.40
N SER A 292 9.73 1.99 -21.48
CA SER A 292 11.10 1.48 -21.51
C SER A 292 11.34 0.55 -22.70
N ILE A 293 10.35 -0.28 -23.06
CA ILE A 293 10.41 -1.15 -24.24
C ILE A 293 10.53 -0.32 -25.51
N LEU A 294 9.68 0.70 -25.67
CA LEU A 294 9.77 1.61 -26.83
C LEU A 294 11.09 2.37 -26.85
N ALA A 295 11.53 2.87 -25.70
CA ALA A 295 12.80 3.59 -25.56
C ALA A 295 14.01 2.75 -25.97
N ALA A 296 14.00 1.44 -25.69
CA ALA A 296 15.06 0.52 -26.09
C ALA A 296 14.92 0.04 -27.55
N ALA A 297 13.70 -0.24 -28.00
CA ALA A 297 13.46 -0.86 -29.30
C ALA A 297 13.98 -0.01 -30.47
N PHE A 298 13.69 1.30 -30.48
CA PHE A 298 14.08 2.14 -31.60
C PHE A 298 15.60 2.30 -31.75
N PRO A 299 16.39 2.62 -30.71
CA PRO A 299 17.86 2.64 -30.80
C PRO A 299 18.47 1.29 -31.18
N ILE A 300 17.93 0.17 -30.69
CA ILE A 300 18.42 -1.17 -31.03
C ILE A 300 18.21 -1.47 -32.52
N VAL A 301 17.03 -1.14 -33.06
CA VAL A 301 16.74 -1.30 -34.50
C VAL A 301 17.65 -0.39 -35.34
N LEU A 302 17.88 0.85 -34.90
CA LEU A 302 18.79 1.76 -35.60
C LEU A 302 20.25 1.27 -35.57
N ALA A 303 20.71 0.76 -34.42
CA ALA A 303 22.02 0.14 -34.28
C ALA A 303 22.19 -1.03 -35.25
N ALA A 304 21.13 -1.82 -35.46
CA ALA A 304 21.15 -2.92 -36.43
C ALA A 304 21.28 -2.41 -37.87
N GLY A 305 20.75 -1.24 -38.21
CA GLY A 305 20.89 -0.65 -39.54
C GLY A 305 22.20 0.10 -39.77
N THR A 306 22.95 0.46 -38.72
CA THR A 306 24.10 1.37 -38.84
C THR A 306 25.40 0.64 -39.18
N GLU A 307 25.70 -0.45 -38.47
CA GLU A 307 26.94 -1.21 -38.64
C GLU A 307 26.65 -2.65 -39.09
N PRO A 308 27.43 -3.25 -40.03
CA PRO A 308 27.24 -4.64 -40.44
C PRO A 308 27.34 -5.66 -39.28
N GLY A 309 28.15 -5.38 -38.24
CA GLY A 309 28.36 -6.26 -37.09
C GLY A 309 27.25 -6.24 -36.02
N TRP A 310 27.19 -7.27 -35.17
CA TRP A 310 26.23 -7.35 -34.05
C TRP A 310 26.67 -6.59 -32.79
N THR A 311 27.90 -6.08 -32.78
CA THR A 311 28.52 -5.43 -31.63
C THR A 311 27.75 -4.21 -31.16
N MET A 312 27.39 -3.29 -32.07
CA MET A 312 26.60 -2.10 -31.73
C MET A 312 25.22 -2.46 -31.18
N VAL A 313 24.55 -3.45 -31.76
CA VAL A 313 23.25 -3.98 -31.29
C VAL A 313 23.37 -4.56 -29.89
N GLY A 314 24.40 -5.40 -29.66
CA GLY A 314 24.66 -6.03 -28.38
C GLY A 314 24.96 -5.04 -27.27
N TRP A 315 25.83 -4.05 -27.52
CA TRP A 315 26.12 -3.00 -26.53
C TRP A 315 24.94 -2.06 -26.29
N THR A 316 24.15 -1.74 -27.33
CA THR A 316 22.94 -0.94 -27.16
C THR A 316 21.90 -1.69 -26.33
N ALA A 317 21.69 -2.97 -26.59
CA ALA A 317 20.81 -3.82 -25.79
C ALA A 317 21.33 -3.95 -24.35
N ALA A 318 22.63 -4.15 -24.16
CA ALA A 318 23.25 -4.23 -22.84
C ALA A 318 23.10 -2.92 -22.05
N LEU A 319 23.22 -1.76 -22.70
CA LEU A 319 23.00 -0.45 -22.08
C LEU A 319 21.60 -0.40 -21.46
N PHE A 320 20.54 -0.66 -22.24
CA PHE A 320 19.18 -0.65 -21.71
C PHE A 320 18.94 -1.76 -20.67
N LEU A 321 19.49 -2.96 -20.89
CA LEU A 321 19.32 -4.10 -19.98
C LEU A 321 19.98 -3.87 -18.60
N VAL A 322 21.05 -3.09 -18.53
CA VAL A 322 21.71 -2.74 -17.26
C VAL A 322 21.10 -1.49 -16.66
N THR A 323 20.89 -0.46 -17.47
CA THR A 323 20.45 0.86 -16.99
C THR A 323 18.99 0.84 -16.52
N GLU A 324 18.09 0.10 -17.19
CA GLU A 324 16.67 0.05 -16.82
C GLU A 324 16.45 -0.57 -15.43
N PRO A 325 16.99 -1.77 -15.10
CA PRO A 325 16.86 -2.33 -13.76
C PRO A 325 17.60 -1.51 -12.70
N LEU A 326 18.78 -0.96 -13.02
CA LEU A 326 19.52 -0.10 -12.10
C LEU A 326 18.67 1.12 -11.70
N MET A 327 18.03 1.76 -12.68
CA MET A 327 17.17 2.91 -12.42
C MET A 327 15.91 2.50 -11.63
N GLY A 328 15.22 1.44 -12.06
CA GLY A 328 13.94 1.02 -11.46
C GLY A 328 14.05 0.32 -10.10
N GLN A 329 15.13 -0.42 -9.84
CA GLN A 329 15.27 -1.22 -8.61
C GLN A 329 16.20 -0.60 -7.56
N VAL A 330 17.08 0.33 -7.97
CA VAL A 330 18.02 0.98 -7.03
C VAL A 330 17.70 2.46 -6.88
N VAL A 331 17.68 3.21 -7.99
CA VAL A 331 17.55 4.68 -7.91
C VAL A 331 16.12 5.10 -7.54
N GLU A 332 15.10 4.49 -8.13
CA GLU A 332 13.69 4.83 -7.85
C GLU A 332 13.33 4.62 -6.36
N PRO A 333 13.62 3.46 -5.72
CA PRO A 333 13.35 3.29 -4.29
C PRO A 333 14.10 4.30 -3.40
N MET A 334 15.31 4.70 -3.78
CA MET A 334 16.07 5.73 -3.05
C MET A 334 15.43 7.11 -3.14
N VAL A 335 14.76 7.44 -4.26
CA VAL A 335 14.13 8.75 -4.47
C VAL A 335 12.71 8.79 -3.91
N TYR A 336 11.94 7.72 -4.06
CA TYR A 336 10.55 7.65 -3.63
C TYR A 336 10.38 7.20 -2.17
N GLY A 337 11.37 6.52 -1.58
CA GLY A 337 11.27 5.94 -0.23
C GLY A 337 10.40 4.68 -0.21
N HIS A 338 10.06 4.21 1.01
CA HIS A 338 9.09 3.14 1.20
C HIS A 338 7.69 3.65 0.80
N SER A 339 7.28 3.30 -0.42
CA SER A 339 5.98 3.48 -1.07
C SER A 339 5.45 4.90 -1.34
N THR A 340 4.86 5.07 -2.53
CA THR A 340 4.19 6.29 -2.99
C THR A 340 2.81 6.52 -2.32
N GLY A 341 2.43 5.73 -1.32
CA GLY A 341 1.11 5.76 -0.71
C GLY A 341 0.06 4.86 -1.40
N LEU A 342 0.47 4.06 -2.39
CA LEU A 342 -0.41 3.24 -3.23
C LEU A 342 -0.01 1.77 -3.20
N SER A 343 -1.00 0.88 -3.11
CA SER A 343 -0.74 -0.56 -3.24
C SER A 343 -0.30 -0.90 -4.68
N PRO A 344 0.66 -1.82 -4.87
CA PRO A 344 1.10 -2.25 -6.20
C PRO A 344 -0.04 -2.77 -7.09
N VAL A 345 -0.99 -3.48 -6.47
CA VAL A 345 -2.18 -4.01 -7.17
C VAL A 345 -3.05 -2.86 -7.68
N SER A 346 -3.19 -1.81 -6.86
CA SER A 346 -3.98 -0.63 -7.16
C SER A 346 -3.40 0.18 -8.32
N VAL A 347 -2.07 0.23 -8.45
CA VAL A 347 -1.40 0.85 -9.62
C VAL A 347 -1.76 0.11 -10.91
N ILE A 348 -1.79 -1.22 -10.90
CA ILE A 348 -2.14 -2.03 -12.07
C ILE A 348 -3.63 -1.84 -12.43
N ILE A 349 -4.52 -1.93 -11.44
CA ILE A 349 -5.96 -1.72 -11.66
C ILE A 349 -6.23 -0.31 -12.18
N ALA A 350 -5.59 0.70 -11.58
CA ALA A 350 -5.67 2.08 -12.03
C ALA A 350 -5.18 2.22 -13.47
N ALA A 351 -4.03 1.64 -13.84
CA ALA A 351 -3.52 1.70 -15.20
C ALA A 351 -4.53 1.15 -16.20
N ILE A 352 -5.15 -0.01 -15.91
CA ILE A 352 -6.18 -0.60 -16.77
C ILE A 352 -7.42 0.31 -16.85
N PHE A 353 -7.93 0.77 -15.72
CA PHE A 353 -9.13 1.61 -15.63
C PHE A 353 -8.96 2.94 -16.37
N TRP A 354 -7.89 3.68 -16.09
CA TRP A 354 -7.63 4.99 -16.69
C TRP A 354 -7.28 4.87 -18.18
N THR A 355 -6.59 3.81 -18.59
CA THR A 355 -6.35 3.53 -20.02
C THR A 355 -7.66 3.29 -20.76
N TRP A 356 -8.60 2.54 -20.17
CA TRP A 356 -9.91 2.35 -20.75
C TRP A 356 -10.71 3.66 -20.81
N LEU A 357 -10.60 4.51 -19.80
CA LEU A 357 -11.35 5.76 -19.72
C LEU A 357 -10.84 6.84 -20.71
N TRP A 358 -9.54 7.10 -20.70
CA TRP A 358 -8.92 8.24 -21.42
C TRP A 358 -7.80 7.82 -22.38
N GLY A 359 -7.66 6.53 -22.69
CA GLY A 359 -6.67 6.03 -23.64
C GLY A 359 -5.23 6.18 -23.15
N PRO A 360 -4.25 6.44 -24.05
CA PRO A 360 -2.84 6.60 -23.68
C PRO A 360 -2.59 7.74 -22.67
N ILE A 361 -3.40 8.81 -22.74
CA ILE A 361 -3.29 9.92 -21.78
C ILE A 361 -3.73 9.43 -20.39
N GLY A 362 -4.81 8.67 -20.30
CA GLY A 362 -5.23 8.04 -19.05
C GLY A 362 -4.17 7.15 -18.42
N LEU A 363 -3.43 6.37 -19.23
CA LEU A 363 -2.32 5.54 -18.74
C LEU A 363 -1.23 6.38 -18.06
N ILE A 364 -0.82 7.50 -18.68
CA ILE A 364 0.17 8.43 -18.11
C ILE A 364 -0.35 9.06 -16.81
N LEU A 365 -1.66 9.32 -16.76
CA LEU A 365 -2.32 9.97 -15.64
C LEU A 365 -2.77 9.00 -14.53
N ALA A 366 -2.62 7.69 -14.72
CA ALA A 366 -3.20 6.68 -13.86
C ALA A 366 -2.70 6.80 -12.41
N THR A 367 -1.38 6.78 -12.22
CA THR A 367 -0.76 6.90 -10.89
C THR A 367 -1.11 8.22 -10.19
N PRO A 368 -0.91 9.41 -10.79
CA PRO A 368 -1.19 10.67 -10.11
C PRO A 368 -2.67 10.87 -9.78
N LEU A 369 -3.59 10.45 -10.65
CA LEU A 369 -5.03 10.56 -10.36
C LEU A 369 -5.46 9.62 -9.25
N THR A 370 -4.95 8.38 -9.25
CA THR A 370 -5.22 7.42 -8.19
C THR A 370 -4.66 7.88 -6.85
N LEU A 371 -3.48 8.52 -6.85
CA LEU A 371 -2.92 9.12 -5.64
C LEU A 371 -3.85 10.22 -5.09
N CYS A 372 -4.38 11.10 -5.95
CA CYS A 372 -5.37 12.10 -5.52
C CYS A 372 -6.62 11.48 -4.91
N LEU A 373 -7.13 10.40 -5.51
CA LEU A 373 -8.30 9.67 -5.01
C LEU A 373 -8.03 9.06 -3.63
N VAL A 374 -6.86 8.46 -3.44
CA VAL A 374 -6.43 7.88 -2.15
C VAL A 374 -6.27 8.94 -1.08
N VAL A 375 -5.59 10.06 -1.39
CA VAL A 375 -5.40 11.16 -0.43
C VAL A 375 -6.75 11.77 -0.02
N LEU A 376 -7.69 11.88 -0.96
CA LEU A 376 -9.05 12.34 -0.64
C LEU A 376 -9.77 11.33 0.26
N GLY A 377 -9.62 10.03 0.01
CA GLY A 377 -10.16 8.96 0.86
C GLY A 377 -9.63 9.00 2.30
N ARG A 378 -8.37 9.41 2.52
CA ARG A 378 -7.77 9.53 3.86
C ARG A 378 -8.41 10.61 4.75
N HIS A 379 -8.98 11.65 4.15
CA HIS A 379 -9.49 12.82 4.87
C HIS A 379 -11.01 12.95 4.82
N VAL A 380 -11.67 12.28 3.86
CA VAL A 380 -13.12 12.30 3.67
C VAL A 380 -13.69 10.94 4.04
N GLU A 381 -14.38 10.86 5.18
CA GLU A 381 -14.95 9.62 5.74
C GLU A 381 -15.80 8.83 4.72
N ARG A 382 -16.58 9.52 3.88
CA ARG A 382 -17.41 8.88 2.84
C ARG A 382 -16.61 8.21 1.72
N LEU A 383 -15.35 8.59 1.55
CA LEU A 383 -14.43 8.11 0.52
C LEU A 383 -13.33 7.23 1.11
N GLU A 384 -13.38 6.89 2.39
CA GLU A 384 -12.38 6.05 3.08
C GLU A 384 -12.15 4.71 2.37
N PHE A 385 -13.19 4.17 1.73
CA PHE A 385 -13.09 2.97 0.91
C PHE A 385 -12.04 3.08 -0.21
N LEU A 386 -11.76 4.28 -0.72
CA LEU A 386 -10.71 4.49 -1.72
C LEU A 386 -9.32 4.31 -1.12
N ASP A 387 -9.07 4.78 0.10
CA ASP A 387 -7.80 4.53 0.80
C ASP A 387 -7.65 3.04 1.15
N VAL A 388 -8.73 2.41 1.62
CA VAL A 388 -8.71 0.96 1.94
C VAL A 388 -8.47 0.10 0.71
N MET A 389 -9.10 0.40 -0.43
CA MET A 389 -8.92 -0.41 -1.64
C MET A 389 -7.65 -0.07 -2.42
N LEU A 390 -7.28 1.21 -2.48
CA LEU A 390 -6.24 1.70 -3.40
C LEU A 390 -4.92 2.08 -2.69
N GLY A 391 -4.98 2.35 -1.39
CA GLY A 391 -3.84 2.72 -0.56
C GLY A 391 -2.91 1.54 -0.28
N ASP A 392 -1.75 1.87 0.30
CA ASP A 392 -0.71 0.92 0.73
C ASP A 392 -0.81 0.53 2.21
N ARG A 393 -1.82 1.04 2.92
CA ARG A 393 -2.03 0.78 4.34
C ARG A 393 -2.60 -0.63 4.57
N PRO A 394 -2.24 -1.29 5.68
CA PRO A 394 -2.84 -2.56 6.03
C PRO A 394 -4.37 -2.39 6.15
N ALA A 395 -5.11 -3.24 5.45
CA ALA A 395 -6.57 -3.14 5.34
C ALA A 395 -7.32 -3.36 6.67
N LEU A 396 -6.65 -3.97 7.65
CA LEU A 396 -7.16 -4.21 9.00
C LEU A 396 -6.21 -3.59 10.02
N THR A 397 -6.77 -3.02 11.08
CA THR A 397 -5.99 -2.54 12.23
C THR A 397 -5.26 -3.71 12.91
N PRO A 398 -4.18 -3.46 13.69
CA PRO A 398 -3.51 -4.53 14.45
C PRO A 398 -4.47 -5.32 15.35
N VAL A 399 -5.45 -4.64 15.94
CA VAL A 399 -6.51 -5.23 16.78
C VAL A 399 -7.41 -6.18 15.99
N GLU A 400 -7.86 -5.75 14.80
CA GLU A 400 -8.71 -6.56 13.93
C GLU A 400 -7.95 -7.74 13.31
N ASN A 401 -6.70 -7.52 12.91
CA ASN A 401 -5.82 -8.59 12.44
C ASN A 401 -5.63 -9.64 13.53
N PHE A 402 -5.26 -9.23 14.74
CA PHE A 402 -5.16 -10.15 15.89
C PHE A 402 -6.46 -10.92 16.08
N TYR A 403 -7.61 -10.23 16.13
CA TYR A 403 -8.90 -10.89 16.31
C TYR A 403 -9.19 -11.89 15.18
N GLN A 404 -8.96 -11.53 13.93
CA GLN A 404 -9.21 -12.39 12.77
C GLN A 404 -8.32 -13.65 12.80
N ARG A 405 -7.03 -13.52 13.12
CA ARG A 405 -6.10 -14.66 13.18
C ARG A 405 -6.44 -15.61 14.32
N ILE A 406 -6.74 -15.07 15.50
CA ILE A 406 -7.20 -15.86 16.65
C ILE A 406 -8.55 -16.54 16.36
N LEU A 407 -9.46 -15.86 15.66
CA LEU A 407 -10.75 -16.42 15.22
C LEU A 407 -10.58 -17.55 14.19
N ALA A 408 -9.59 -17.42 13.30
CA ALA A 408 -9.20 -18.45 12.34
C ALA A 408 -8.48 -19.63 13.00
N GLY A 409 -7.91 -19.42 14.20
CA GLY A 409 -7.08 -20.39 14.91
C GLY A 409 -5.65 -20.47 14.37
N ASP A 410 -5.19 -19.43 13.68
CA ASP A 410 -3.86 -19.34 13.09
C ASP A 410 -2.90 -18.67 14.10
N THR A 411 -2.37 -19.47 15.03
CA THR A 411 -1.48 -18.98 16.10
C THR A 411 -0.12 -18.57 15.58
N ASP A 412 0.40 -19.27 14.57
CA ASP A 412 1.73 -19.00 14.01
C ASP A 412 1.76 -17.63 13.32
N GLU A 413 0.71 -17.29 12.58
CA GLU A 413 0.60 -15.97 11.96
C GLU A 413 0.32 -14.87 12.99
N ALA A 414 -0.48 -15.15 14.03
CA ALA A 414 -0.67 -14.22 15.15
C ALA A 414 0.66 -13.95 15.89
N LEU A 415 1.51 -14.96 16.06
CA LEU A 415 2.84 -14.85 16.66
C LEU A 415 3.78 -14.04 15.78
N SER A 416 3.86 -14.33 14.48
CA SER A 416 4.69 -13.56 13.54
C SER A 416 4.31 -12.07 13.50
N GLN A 417 3.01 -11.77 13.57
CA GLN A 417 2.52 -10.39 13.70
C GLN A 417 2.90 -9.77 15.05
N ALA A 418 2.78 -10.53 16.15
CA ALA A 418 3.20 -10.07 17.47
C ALA A 418 4.69 -9.73 17.49
N GLU A 419 5.56 -10.61 16.99
CA GLU A 419 7.01 -10.41 16.91
C GLU A 419 7.37 -9.15 16.12
N THR A 420 6.68 -8.89 15.01
CA THR A 420 6.88 -7.68 14.21
C THR A 420 6.55 -6.43 15.02
N LEU A 421 5.42 -6.43 15.74
CA LEU A 421 5.01 -5.28 16.57
C LEU A 421 5.92 -5.08 17.77
N LEU A 422 6.42 -6.15 18.38
CA LEU A 422 7.34 -6.14 19.54
C LEU A 422 8.73 -5.59 19.20
N GLN A 423 9.08 -5.42 17.92
CA GLN A 423 10.28 -4.68 17.53
C GLN A 423 10.19 -3.18 17.84
N GLU A 424 8.98 -2.66 18.04
CA GLU A 424 8.71 -1.21 18.16
C GLU A 424 7.94 -0.85 19.43
N ARG A 425 7.52 -1.83 20.24
CA ARG A 425 6.83 -1.61 21.51
C ARG A 425 7.18 -2.67 22.55
N SER A 426 6.95 -2.36 23.82
CA SER A 426 7.04 -3.32 24.92
C SER A 426 5.96 -4.39 24.85
N LEU A 427 6.16 -5.51 25.55
CA LEU A 427 5.19 -6.59 25.61
C LEU A 427 3.90 -6.14 26.32
N THR A 428 4.04 -5.33 27.37
CA THR A 428 2.91 -4.69 28.05
C THR A 428 2.09 -3.85 27.07
N SER A 429 2.75 -3.01 26.25
CA SER A 429 2.05 -2.21 25.24
C SER A 429 1.36 -3.08 24.19
N TYR A 430 2.00 -4.15 23.69
CA TYR A 430 1.35 -5.07 22.75
C TYR A 430 0.08 -5.71 23.34
N TYR A 431 0.15 -6.20 24.58
CA TYR A 431 -1.00 -6.83 25.22
C TYR A 431 -2.16 -5.86 25.44
N ASP A 432 -1.92 -4.66 25.95
CA ASP A 432 -2.98 -3.69 26.18
C ASP A 432 -3.60 -3.16 24.89
N GLU A 433 -2.76 -2.83 23.92
CA GLU A 433 -3.18 -2.08 22.76
C GLU A 433 -3.65 -2.95 21.59
N VAL A 434 -3.30 -4.24 21.59
CA VAL A 434 -3.64 -5.17 20.52
C VAL A 434 -4.41 -6.38 21.05
N ALA A 435 -3.77 -7.19 21.89
CA ALA A 435 -4.33 -8.49 22.27
C ALA A 435 -5.61 -8.35 23.11
N LEU A 436 -5.61 -7.47 24.12
CA LEU A 436 -6.74 -7.25 25.01
C LEU A 436 -7.92 -6.59 24.29
N LYS A 437 -7.65 -5.60 23.41
CA LYS A 437 -8.68 -4.99 22.56
C LYS A 437 -9.26 -5.98 21.56
N GLY A 438 -8.45 -6.88 21.00
CA GLY A 438 -8.93 -7.93 20.10
C GLY A 438 -9.76 -8.99 20.82
N LEU A 439 -9.37 -9.37 22.04
CA LEU A 439 -10.18 -10.22 22.92
C LEU A 439 -11.51 -9.58 23.30
N ARG A 440 -11.57 -8.24 23.42
CA ARG A 440 -12.84 -7.52 23.63
C ARG A 440 -13.76 -7.61 22.42
N LEU A 441 -13.23 -7.55 21.19
CA LEU A 441 -14.04 -7.83 19.99
C LEU A 441 -14.63 -9.25 20.05
N ALA A 442 -13.83 -10.24 20.44
CA ALA A 442 -14.29 -11.61 20.62
C ALA A 442 -15.36 -11.74 21.73
N ALA A 443 -15.18 -11.05 22.86
CA ALA A 443 -16.14 -11.04 23.96
C ALA A 443 -17.49 -10.46 23.50
N ASN A 444 -17.48 -9.29 22.85
CA ASN A 444 -18.68 -8.66 22.30
C ASN A 444 -19.41 -9.58 21.30
N ASP A 445 -18.68 -10.29 20.42
CA ASP A 445 -19.27 -11.24 19.47
C ASP A 445 -19.89 -12.46 20.15
N ALA A 446 -19.29 -12.92 21.24
CA ALA A 446 -19.84 -13.98 22.07
C ALA A 446 -21.15 -13.55 22.76
N GLU A 447 -21.21 -12.32 23.28
CA GLU A 447 -22.41 -11.79 23.93
C GLU A 447 -23.58 -11.63 22.95
N ARG A 448 -23.29 -11.20 21.72
CA ARG A 448 -24.28 -11.14 20.63
C ARG A 448 -24.77 -12.52 20.17
N GLY A 449 -24.20 -13.62 20.70
CA GLY A 449 -24.55 -15.00 20.32
C GLY A 449 -23.98 -15.42 18.96
N VAL A 450 -23.07 -14.65 18.38
CA VAL A 450 -22.44 -14.95 17.08
C VAL A 450 -21.43 -16.09 17.21
N LEU A 451 -20.70 -16.13 18.33
CA LEU A 451 -19.70 -17.18 18.59
C LEU A 451 -20.29 -18.37 19.33
N ARG A 452 -20.23 -19.55 18.70
CA ARG A 452 -20.58 -20.83 19.35
C ARG A 452 -19.56 -21.17 20.46
N PRO A 453 -19.95 -21.93 21.51
CA PRO A 453 -19.04 -22.30 22.60
C PRO A 453 -17.74 -23.00 22.15
N GLN A 454 -17.82 -23.86 21.13
CA GLN A 454 -16.65 -24.54 20.55
C GLN A 454 -15.65 -23.57 19.87
N ARG A 455 -16.14 -22.42 19.38
CA ARG A 455 -15.29 -21.40 18.75
C ARG A 455 -14.63 -20.53 19.81
N LEU A 456 -15.35 -20.21 20.90
CA LEU A 456 -14.79 -19.60 22.10
C LEU A 456 -13.64 -20.42 22.70
N GLU A 457 -13.79 -21.74 22.79
CA GLU A 457 -12.73 -22.61 23.30
C GLU A 457 -11.50 -22.62 22.38
N ARG A 458 -11.71 -22.58 21.05
CA ARG A 458 -10.61 -22.44 20.09
C ARG A 458 -9.87 -21.11 20.23
N ILE A 459 -10.61 -20.02 20.38
CA ILE A 459 -10.03 -18.68 20.64
C ILE A 459 -9.21 -18.70 21.93
N LYS A 460 -9.76 -19.27 23.02
CA LYS A 460 -9.05 -19.42 24.29
C LYS A 460 -7.74 -20.19 24.11
N ASN A 461 -7.77 -21.34 23.45
CA ASN A 461 -6.59 -22.17 23.26
C ASN A 461 -5.55 -21.49 22.36
N ALA A 462 -5.99 -20.81 21.30
CA ALA A 462 -5.11 -20.05 20.42
C ALA A 462 -4.38 -18.92 21.17
N VAL A 463 -5.10 -18.15 21.98
CA VAL A 463 -4.48 -17.08 22.78
C VAL A 463 -3.58 -17.63 23.87
N SER A 464 -3.95 -18.75 24.50
CA SER A 464 -3.10 -19.42 25.48
C SER A 464 -1.80 -19.93 24.85
N GLY A 465 -1.86 -20.47 23.62
CA GLY A 465 -0.69 -20.82 22.82
C GLY A 465 0.19 -19.61 22.57
N LEU A 466 -0.38 -18.53 22.03
CA LEU A 466 0.35 -17.28 21.77
C LEU A 466 1.03 -16.70 23.03
N VAL A 467 0.34 -16.67 24.17
CA VAL A 467 0.92 -16.19 25.43
C VAL A 467 2.10 -17.08 25.86
N ASN A 468 1.99 -18.40 25.69
CA ASN A 468 3.09 -19.32 25.99
C ASN A 468 4.28 -19.12 25.04
N ASP A 469 4.05 -18.88 23.76
CA ASP A 469 5.11 -18.64 22.79
C ASP A 469 5.85 -17.31 23.06
N LEU A 470 5.16 -16.31 23.61
CA LEU A 470 5.73 -15.02 24.00
C LEU A 470 6.47 -15.04 25.36
N VAL A 471 6.63 -16.20 26.01
CA VAL A 471 7.32 -16.31 27.31
C VAL A 471 8.78 -15.88 27.25
N GLU A 472 9.48 -16.09 26.15
CA GLU A 472 10.90 -15.72 26.04
C GLU A 472 11.12 -14.23 25.74
N VAL A 473 10.09 -13.52 25.27
CA VAL A 473 10.20 -12.09 24.89
C VAL A 473 10.28 -11.19 26.14
N PRO A 474 11.35 -10.41 26.36
CA PRO A 474 11.42 -9.51 27.51
C PRO A 474 10.41 -8.37 27.42
N ASP A 475 9.85 -7.93 28.55
CA ASP A 475 9.02 -6.73 28.59
C ASP A 475 9.89 -5.49 28.82
N ARG A 476 10.38 -4.89 27.73
CA ARG A 476 11.23 -3.69 27.73
C ARG A 476 10.89 -2.82 26.55
N ASP A 477 11.10 -1.51 26.70
CA ASP A 477 10.98 -0.60 25.58
C ASP A 477 12.13 -0.83 24.59
N PRO A 478 11.85 -0.97 23.28
CA PRO A 478 12.88 -1.13 22.28
C PRO A 478 13.78 0.11 22.22
N PRO A 479 15.06 -0.04 21.84
CA PRO A 479 15.97 1.09 21.71
C PRO A 479 15.40 2.10 20.71
N GLU A 480 15.43 3.39 21.04
CA GLU A 480 14.99 4.48 20.16
C GLU A 480 15.61 4.30 18.77
N LYS A 481 14.82 3.83 17.80
CA LYS A 481 15.20 3.96 16.40
C LYS A 481 15.22 5.46 16.14
N SER A 482 16.35 5.99 15.69
CA SER A 482 16.44 7.37 15.23
C SER A 482 15.52 7.54 14.03
N HIS A 483 14.25 7.87 14.26
CA HIS A 483 13.29 8.18 13.22
C HIS A 483 13.75 9.47 12.52
N LYS A 484 14.61 9.31 11.51
CA LYS A 484 14.72 10.25 10.38
C LYS A 484 13.63 9.91 9.36
N GLU A 485 12.42 9.67 9.82
CA GLU A 485 11.27 9.59 8.94
C GLU A 485 10.64 10.98 8.90
N ASP A 486 10.59 11.55 7.69
CA ASP A 486 9.96 12.83 7.43
C ASP A 486 8.57 12.87 8.11
N PRO A 487 8.31 13.79 9.07
CA PRO A 487 7.00 13.93 9.73
C PRO A 487 5.87 14.28 8.74
N GLU A 488 6.23 14.54 7.49
CA GLU A 488 5.38 15.02 6.43
C GLU A 488 4.66 13.90 5.67
N LEU A 489 4.84 12.60 5.94
CA LEU A 489 4.09 11.52 5.23
C LEU A 489 3.04 10.80 6.08
N THR A 490 3.00 11.01 7.38
CA THR A 490 2.05 10.40 8.32
C THR A 490 0.86 11.32 8.58
N SER A 491 0.03 11.54 7.55
CA SER A 491 -1.37 11.91 7.79
C SER A 491 -2.07 10.65 8.34
N THR A 492 -1.97 10.43 9.65
CA THR A 492 -2.66 9.37 10.37
C THR A 492 -4.15 9.40 10.01
N THR A 493 -4.66 8.38 9.32
CA THR A 493 -6.12 8.18 9.26
C THR A 493 -6.61 7.84 10.66
N VAL A 494 -7.92 7.96 10.85
CA VAL A 494 -8.61 7.56 12.09
C VAL A 494 -8.26 6.10 12.49
N ALA A 495 -7.99 5.22 11.52
CA ALA A 495 -7.56 3.83 11.73
C ALA A 495 -6.13 3.67 12.30
N GLU A 496 -5.28 4.68 12.09
CA GLU A 496 -3.89 4.74 12.56
C GLU A 496 -3.72 5.95 13.47
N LYS A 497 -4.67 6.21 14.38
CA LYS A 497 -4.29 6.88 15.63
C LYS A 497 -3.23 5.97 16.24
N ALA A 498 -1.96 6.36 16.07
CA ALA A 498 -0.80 5.71 16.64
C ALA A 498 -1.19 5.29 18.05
N VAL A 499 -1.43 4.00 18.22
CA VAL A 499 -1.95 3.53 19.49
C VAL A 499 -0.82 3.80 20.48
N PRO A 500 -1.00 4.73 21.42
CA PRO A 500 0.13 5.33 22.13
C PRO A 500 0.90 4.22 22.84
N ALA A 501 2.16 4.01 22.45
CA ALA A 501 3.01 3.02 23.09
C ALA A 501 3.30 3.50 24.51
N GLN A 502 2.61 2.92 25.49
CA GLN A 502 2.92 3.17 26.88
C GLN A 502 4.24 2.46 27.22
N PRO A 503 5.15 3.13 27.93
CA PRO A 503 6.42 2.53 28.31
C PRO A 503 6.19 1.29 29.18
N ALA A 504 7.15 0.38 29.19
CA ALA A 504 7.12 -0.77 30.09
C ALA A 504 7.03 -0.30 31.56
N PRO A 505 6.28 -1.02 32.42
CA PRO A 505 6.26 -0.72 33.86
C PRO A 505 7.68 -0.72 34.45
N ASP A 506 8.10 0.37 35.07
CA ASP A 506 9.43 0.50 35.70
C ASP A 506 9.28 0.83 37.19
N VAL A 507 8.93 -0.18 37.97
CA VAL A 507 8.85 -0.08 39.43
C VAL A 507 9.84 -1.08 40.04
N PRO A 508 10.96 -0.63 40.62
CA PRO A 508 11.97 -1.52 41.16
C PRO A 508 11.45 -2.26 42.39
N LEU A 509 11.65 -3.57 42.42
CA LEU A 509 11.30 -4.42 43.55
C LEU A 509 12.53 -4.78 44.39
N PRO A 510 12.40 -4.85 45.73
CA PRO A 510 13.44 -5.43 46.56
C PRO A 510 13.62 -6.93 46.26
N PRO A 511 14.79 -7.50 46.57
CA PRO A 511 15.05 -8.93 46.51
C PRO A 511 13.96 -9.73 47.22
N ARG A 512 13.65 -10.92 46.71
CA ARG A 512 12.53 -11.74 47.19
C ARG A 512 12.56 -12.01 48.70
N GLU A 513 13.76 -12.13 49.27
CA GLU A 513 13.99 -12.39 50.70
C GLU A 513 13.68 -11.16 51.59
N GLU A 514 13.75 -9.95 51.04
CA GLU A 514 13.52 -8.70 51.75
C GLU A 514 12.06 -8.24 51.67
N ARG A 515 11.22 -8.94 50.90
CA ARG A 515 9.80 -8.60 50.71
C ARG A 515 8.98 -8.96 51.94
N ALA A 516 8.07 -8.06 52.32
CA ALA A 516 7.24 -8.23 53.51
C ALA A 516 6.21 -9.37 53.37
N GLY A 517 6.12 -10.23 54.38
CA GLY A 517 5.07 -11.24 54.50
C GLY A 517 5.01 -12.21 53.31
N ASN A 518 3.81 -12.40 52.76
CA ASN A 518 3.58 -13.36 51.67
C ASN A 518 4.17 -12.92 50.31
N TRP A 519 4.65 -11.67 50.17
CA TRP A 519 5.25 -11.17 48.92
C TRP A 519 6.58 -11.85 48.55
N GLY A 520 7.22 -12.53 49.50
CA GLY A 520 8.40 -13.37 49.28
C GLY A 520 8.08 -14.80 48.81
N SER A 521 6.80 -15.18 48.64
CA SER A 521 6.43 -16.51 48.16
C SER A 521 6.78 -16.72 46.67
N GLU A 522 6.67 -17.96 46.15
CA GLU A 522 6.95 -18.23 44.74
C GLU A 522 5.90 -17.61 43.82
N THR A 523 4.64 -17.62 44.24
CA THR A 523 3.50 -17.06 43.51
C THR A 523 2.65 -16.18 44.42
N PRO A 524 3.14 -14.98 44.81
CA PRO A 524 2.43 -14.08 45.72
C PRO A 524 1.12 -13.53 45.12
N VAL A 525 1.00 -13.50 43.79
CA VAL A 525 -0.19 -12.96 43.12
C VAL A 525 -1.08 -14.10 42.59
N LEU A 526 -2.37 -14.03 42.93
CA LEU A 526 -3.41 -14.93 42.41
C LEU A 526 -4.21 -14.20 41.32
N CYS A 527 -4.01 -14.57 40.06
CA CYS A 527 -4.74 -14.01 38.91
C CYS A 527 -5.99 -14.85 38.63
N LEU A 528 -7.16 -14.35 39.02
CA LEU A 528 -8.45 -15.02 38.88
C LEU A 528 -9.20 -14.51 37.65
N ALA A 529 -9.54 -15.42 36.74
CA ALA A 529 -10.44 -15.12 35.64
C ALA A 529 -11.87 -14.88 36.15
N GLY A 530 -12.51 -13.81 35.67
CA GLY A 530 -13.83 -13.39 36.10
C GLY A 530 -14.95 -14.36 35.74
N ARG A 531 -15.66 -14.09 34.63
CA ARG A 531 -16.91 -14.74 34.26
C ARG A 531 -16.78 -15.67 33.05
N GLY A 532 -15.90 -15.35 32.11
CA GLY A 532 -15.82 -16.05 30.82
C GLY A 532 -14.47 -16.73 30.56
N PRO A 533 -14.42 -17.65 29.57
CA PRO A 533 -13.17 -18.31 29.17
C PRO A 533 -12.13 -17.35 28.59
N LEU A 534 -12.56 -16.20 28.04
CA LEU A 534 -11.64 -15.17 27.55
C LEU A 534 -10.94 -14.42 28.69
N ASP A 535 -11.57 -14.31 29.88
CA ASP A 535 -10.97 -13.66 31.05
C ASP A 535 -9.73 -14.41 31.56
N GLU A 536 -9.65 -15.70 31.24
CA GLU A 536 -8.49 -16.56 31.51
C GLU A 536 -7.28 -16.13 30.70
N ALA A 537 -7.48 -15.76 29.42
CA ALA A 537 -6.42 -15.23 28.58
C ALA A 537 -5.90 -13.88 29.11
N ALA A 538 -6.80 -12.98 29.54
CA ALA A 538 -6.39 -11.72 30.18
C ALA A 538 -5.61 -11.96 31.48
N SER A 539 -6.03 -12.96 32.28
CA SER A 539 -5.33 -13.34 33.50
C SER A 539 -3.96 -13.97 33.23
N ALA A 540 -3.82 -14.73 32.15
CA ALA A 540 -2.54 -15.31 31.72
C ALA A 540 -1.56 -14.23 31.26
N MET A 541 -2.02 -13.24 30.48
CA MET A 541 -1.20 -12.09 30.09
C MET A 541 -0.73 -11.31 31.34
N LEU A 542 -1.63 -11.01 32.28
CA LEU A 542 -1.27 -10.34 33.53
C LEU A 542 -0.25 -11.13 34.35
N ALA A 543 -0.46 -12.45 34.52
CA ALA A 543 0.45 -13.30 35.28
C ALA A 543 1.85 -13.37 34.65
N GLN A 544 1.92 -13.43 33.32
CA GLN A 544 3.17 -13.42 32.58
C GLN A 544 3.91 -12.09 32.74
N LEU A 545 3.23 -10.95 32.61
CA LEU A 545 3.84 -9.64 32.81
C LEU A 545 4.38 -9.47 34.24
N LEU A 546 3.59 -9.84 35.25
CA LEU A 546 4.04 -9.81 36.66
C LEU A 546 5.30 -10.65 36.87
N THR A 547 5.36 -11.85 36.27
CA THR A 547 6.51 -12.75 36.37
C THR A 547 7.76 -12.13 35.73
N LYS A 548 7.61 -11.46 34.58
CA LYS A 548 8.71 -10.74 33.91
C LYS A 548 9.25 -9.57 34.74
N HIS A 549 8.41 -8.95 35.56
CA HIS A 549 8.78 -7.90 36.51
C HIS A 549 9.16 -8.42 37.90
N GLY A 550 9.36 -9.74 38.07
CA GLY A 550 9.88 -10.33 39.31
C GLY A 550 8.85 -10.63 40.39
N LEU A 551 7.55 -10.60 40.07
CA LEU A 551 6.44 -11.11 40.91
C LEU A 551 5.88 -12.39 40.31
N GLY A 552 6.11 -13.54 40.95
CA GLY A 552 5.46 -14.77 40.51
C GLY A 552 3.94 -14.68 40.66
N ALA A 553 3.24 -15.18 39.65
CA ALA A 553 1.78 -15.17 39.62
C ALA A 553 1.26 -16.53 39.16
N ARG A 554 0.10 -16.93 39.71
CA ARG A 554 -0.61 -18.14 39.27
C ARG A 554 -1.99 -17.79 38.73
N VAL A 555 -2.35 -18.39 37.61
CA VAL A 555 -3.63 -18.19 36.93
C VAL A 555 -4.65 -19.20 37.44
N ILE A 556 -5.85 -18.73 37.74
CA ILE A 556 -6.99 -19.54 38.14
C ILE A 556 -8.09 -19.40 37.08
N PRO A 557 -8.57 -20.51 36.49
CA PRO A 557 -9.59 -20.49 35.44
C PRO A 557 -10.95 -20.03 35.98
N HIS A 558 -11.79 -19.51 35.09
CA HIS A 558 -13.07 -18.91 35.45
C HIS A 558 -14.04 -19.91 36.11
N GLU A 559 -13.91 -21.21 35.85
CA GLU A 559 -14.71 -22.26 36.51
C GLU A 559 -14.55 -22.26 38.05
N ALA A 560 -13.36 -21.87 38.51
CA ALA A 560 -13.04 -21.80 39.92
C ALA A 560 -13.61 -20.55 40.62
N SER A 561 -14.11 -19.56 39.87
CA SER A 561 -14.82 -18.39 40.41
C SER A 561 -16.28 -18.71 40.83
N SER A 562 -16.77 -19.91 40.48
CA SER A 562 -18.09 -20.41 40.87
C SER A 562 -18.25 -20.57 42.39
N ARG A 563 -19.50 -20.48 42.89
CA ARG A 563 -19.79 -20.59 44.35
C ARG A 563 -19.21 -21.82 45.01
N GLN A 564 -19.20 -22.94 44.29
CA GLN A 564 -18.78 -24.21 44.84
C GLN A 564 -17.26 -24.35 44.88
N GLN A 565 -16.53 -23.71 43.95
CA GLN A 565 -15.09 -23.89 43.80
C GLN A 565 -14.26 -22.80 44.50
N VAL A 566 -14.79 -21.59 44.70
CA VAL A 566 -14.08 -20.51 45.44
C VAL A 566 -13.67 -20.98 46.84
N GLY A 567 -14.47 -21.82 47.49
CA GLY A 567 -14.13 -22.38 48.81
C GLY A 567 -12.95 -23.36 48.81
N ARG A 568 -12.55 -23.87 47.64
CA ARG A 568 -11.47 -24.85 47.44
C ARG A 568 -10.18 -24.24 46.89
N LEU A 569 -10.16 -22.91 46.68
CA LEU A 569 -8.96 -22.22 46.21
C LEU A 569 -7.82 -22.41 47.21
N ASP A 570 -6.63 -22.73 46.69
CA ASP A 570 -5.41 -22.71 47.48
C ASP A 570 -5.02 -21.25 47.75
N THR A 571 -5.03 -20.87 49.02
CA THR A 571 -4.72 -19.52 49.49
C THR A 571 -3.33 -19.43 50.11
N SER A 572 -2.55 -20.51 50.08
CA SER A 572 -1.20 -20.53 50.66
C SER A 572 -0.28 -19.55 49.92
N GLY A 573 0.45 -18.73 50.68
CA GLY A 573 1.44 -17.79 50.13
C GLY A 573 0.88 -16.63 49.29
N VAL A 574 -0.44 -16.40 49.25
CA VAL A 574 -1.05 -15.31 48.48
C VAL A 574 -0.91 -13.99 49.24
N ALA A 575 -0.38 -12.97 48.57
CA ALA A 575 -0.24 -11.60 49.05
C ALA A 575 -1.21 -10.64 48.36
N MET A 576 -1.70 -10.96 47.16
CA MET A 576 -2.66 -10.15 46.41
C MET A 576 -3.50 -11.01 45.47
N VAL A 577 -4.78 -10.65 45.28
CA VAL A 577 -5.66 -11.28 44.29
C VAL A 577 -6.01 -10.26 43.20
N CYS A 578 -5.72 -10.59 41.95
CA CYS A 578 -6.08 -9.80 40.79
C CYS A 578 -7.21 -10.51 40.04
N ILE A 579 -8.29 -9.79 39.72
CA ILE A 579 -9.45 -10.36 39.04
C ILE A 579 -9.60 -9.68 37.67
N SER A 580 -9.57 -10.46 36.60
CA SER A 580 -9.64 -9.94 35.22
C SER A 580 -11.06 -10.06 34.66
N TYR A 581 -11.61 -8.97 34.13
CA TYR A 581 -12.87 -8.92 33.41
C TYR A 581 -12.72 -8.20 32.06
N LEU A 582 -12.85 -8.95 30.96
CA LEU A 582 -12.91 -8.38 29.60
C LEU A 582 -14.26 -7.71 29.31
N ASP A 583 -15.33 -8.22 29.90
CA ASP A 583 -16.67 -7.67 29.76
C ASP A 583 -17.50 -7.89 31.05
N ILE A 584 -18.23 -6.86 31.46
CA ILE A 584 -19.22 -6.91 32.54
C ILE A 584 -20.60 -6.67 31.92
N SER A 585 -21.14 -7.64 31.19
CA SER A 585 -22.55 -7.56 30.79
C SER A 585 -23.50 -7.69 31.98
N GLY A 586 -24.12 -6.56 32.35
CA GLY A 586 -25.19 -6.46 33.36
C GLY A 586 -24.76 -5.80 34.68
N SER A 587 -25.59 -5.93 35.72
CA SER A 587 -25.28 -5.33 37.02
C SER A 587 -24.01 -5.96 37.65
N PRO A 588 -23.14 -5.20 38.34
CA PRO A 588 -21.90 -5.70 38.95
C PRO A 588 -22.13 -6.61 40.19
N ALA A 589 -23.33 -7.17 40.32
CA ALA A 589 -23.70 -8.06 41.41
C ALA A 589 -22.80 -9.30 41.47
N HIS A 590 -22.48 -9.91 40.32
CA HIS A 590 -21.62 -11.10 40.29
C HIS A 590 -20.22 -10.81 40.86
N LEU A 591 -19.59 -9.73 40.39
CA LEU A 591 -18.30 -9.25 40.87
C LEU A 591 -18.36 -8.93 42.37
N ARG A 592 -19.37 -8.20 42.82
CA ARG A 592 -19.59 -7.88 44.25
C ARG A 592 -19.69 -9.14 45.12
N TYR A 593 -20.44 -10.16 44.67
CA TYR A 593 -20.55 -11.43 45.39
C TYR A 593 -19.24 -12.23 45.37
N LEU A 594 -18.47 -12.17 44.29
CA LEU A 594 -17.15 -12.80 44.21
C LEU A 594 -16.17 -12.15 45.20
N LEU A 595 -16.04 -10.82 45.17
CA LEU A 595 -15.20 -10.06 46.10
C LEU A 595 -15.56 -10.30 47.56
N ARG A 596 -16.86 -10.31 47.90
CA ARG A 596 -17.32 -10.60 49.27
C ARG A 596 -16.89 -12.00 49.74
N ARG A 597 -16.94 -13.01 48.87
CA ARG A 597 -16.51 -14.38 49.19
C ARG A 597 -14.99 -14.48 49.32
N LEU A 598 -14.24 -13.80 48.46
CA LEU A 598 -12.78 -13.75 48.55
C LEU A 598 -12.32 -13.06 49.83
N ARG A 599 -12.92 -11.93 50.21
CA ARG A 599 -12.64 -11.26 51.51
C ARG A 599 -12.95 -12.14 52.72
N GLN A 600 -14.01 -12.95 52.66
CA GLN A 600 -14.33 -13.91 53.73
C GLN A 600 -13.28 -15.02 53.85
N ARG A 601 -12.65 -15.41 52.73
CA ARG A 601 -11.67 -16.50 52.69
C ARG A 601 -10.24 -16.02 52.97
N MET A 602 -9.91 -14.82 52.53
CA MET A 602 -8.58 -14.20 52.62
C MET A 602 -8.71 -12.80 53.26
N PRO A 603 -8.99 -12.72 54.56
CA PRO A 603 -9.13 -11.43 55.25
C PRO A 603 -7.79 -10.68 55.23
N GLY A 604 -7.82 -9.41 54.85
CA GLY A 604 -6.64 -8.53 54.83
C GLY A 604 -5.75 -8.65 53.58
N VAL A 605 -6.10 -9.50 52.62
CA VAL A 605 -5.41 -9.56 51.32
C VAL A 605 -6.02 -8.52 50.37
N PRO A 606 -5.22 -7.61 49.76
CA PRO A 606 -5.71 -6.63 48.80
C PRO A 606 -6.27 -7.30 47.55
N LEU A 607 -7.39 -6.76 47.07
CA LEU A 607 -8.11 -7.19 45.88
C LEU A 607 -8.02 -6.11 44.79
N LEU A 608 -7.42 -6.47 43.65
CA LEU A 608 -7.40 -5.64 42.45
C LEU A 608 -8.37 -6.19 41.41
N VAL A 609 -9.12 -5.30 40.77
CA VAL A 609 -10.01 -5.65 39.66
C VAL A 609 -9.56 -4.94 38.39
N GLY A 610 -9.18 -5.72 37.38
CA GLY A 610 -8.90 -5.27 36.03
C GLY A 610 -10.18 -5.26 35.21
N LEU A 611 -10.63 -4.05 34.86
CA LEU A 611 -11.79 -3.78 34.02
C LEU A 611 -11.29 -3.25 32.68
N TRP A 612 -11.09 -4.15 31.73
CA TRP A 612 -10.44 -3.83 30.46
C TRP A 612 -11.25 -2.93 29.50
N PRO A 613 -12.56 -2.67 29.69
CA PRO A 613 -13.21 -1.53 29.06
C PRO A 613 -12.94 -0.23 29.84
N GLU A 614 -12.16 0.70 29.25
CA GLU A 614 -11.87 2.03 29.83
C GLU A 614 -13.13 2.86 30.18
N GLY A 615 -14.27 2.58 29.57
CA GLY A 615 -15.53 3.32 29.74
C GLY A 615 -16.49 2.77 30.79
N GLU A 616 -16.06 1.81 31.62
CA GLU A 616 -16.96 1.19 32.61
C GLU A 616 -17.42 2.17 33.69
N ALA A 617 -18.70 2.07 34.07
CA ALA A 617 -19.28 2.95 35.10
C ALA A 617 -18.58 2.76 36.45
N VAL A 618 -18.09 1.54 36.74
CA VAL A 618 -17.33 1.24 37.97
C VAL A 618 -15.97 1.94 38.01
N LEU A 619 -15.38 2.28 36.85
CA LEU A 619 -14.12 3.03 36.76
C LEU A 619 -14.33 4.54 36.88
N THR A 620 -15.53 5.03 36.55
CA THR A 620 -15.82 6.47 36.47
C THR A 620 -16.68 7.00 37.63
N ASP A 621 -17.44 6.13 38.30
CA ASP A 621 -18.36 6.47 39.39
C ASP A 621 -17.88 5.87 40.73
N GLU A 622 -17.44 6.75 41.66
CA GLU A 622 -16.98 6.37 43.00
C GLU A 622 -18.04 5.60 43.81
N ALA A 623 -19.32 5.91 43.65
CA ALA A 623 -20.40 5.25 44.41
C ALA A 623 -20.53 3.79 43.97
N GLN A 624 -20.36 3.51 42.67
CA GLN A 624 -20.36 2.15 42.13
C GLN A 624 -19.09 1.39 42.51
N ALA A 625 -17.92 2.01 42.42
CA ALA A 625 -16.66 1.43 42.87
C ALA A 625 -16.72 1.02 44.36
N LYS A 626 -17.27 1.89 45.21
CA LYS A 626 -17.47 1.61 46.63
C LYS A 626 -18.50 0.52 46.89
N ALA A 627 -19.54 0.43 46.06
CA ALA A 627 -20.55 -0.63 46.14
C ALA A 627 -20.00 -2.01 45.72
N VAL A 628 -19.00 -2.06 44.85
CA VAL A 628 -18.32 -3.30 44.43
C VAL A 628 -17.33 -3.77 45.50
N GLY A 629 -16.53 -2.85 46.05
CA GLY A 629 -15.72 -3.07 47.25
C GLY A 629 -14.36 -3.74 47.04
N ALA A 630 -13.72 -3.56 45.88
CA ALA A 630 -12.30 -3.88 45.68
C ALA A 630 -11.39 -2.76 46.24
N ASP A 631 -10.09 -3.06 46.40
CA ASP A 631 -9.10 -2.13 46.93
C ASP A 631 -8.45 -1.31 45.80
N HIS A 632 -8.25 -1.93 44.63
CA HIS A 632 -7.73 -1.28 43.43
C HIS A 632 -8.58 -1.60 42.19
N TYR A 633 -8.67 -0.63 41.27
CA TYR A 633 -9.31 -0.78 39.97
C TYR A 633 -8.37 -0.30 38.88
N THR A 634 -8.31 -1.01 37.76
CA THR A 634 -7.40 -0.71 36.65
C THR A 634 -8.10 -0.95 35.32
N SER A 635 -7.73 -0.19 34.29
CA SER A 635 -8.28 -0.33 32.93
C SER A 635 -7.28 -0.87 31.90
N SER A 636 -6.03 -1.06 32.31
CA SER A 636 -4.93 -1.54 31.49
C SER A 636 -4.05 -2.52 32.28
N LEU A 637 -3.42 -3.47 31.60
CA LEU A 637 -2.43 -4.38 32.15
C LEU A 637 -1.22 -3.60 32.67
N HIS A 638 -0.84 -2.50 31.99
CA HIS A 638 0.18 -1.58 32.49
C HIS A 638 -0.13 -1.08 33.91
N ASP A 639 -1.34 -0.56 34.13
CA ASP A 639 -1.77 -0.06 35.45
C ASP A 639 -1.88 -1.19 36.47
N ALA A 640 -2.36 -2.37 36.05
CA ALA A 640 -2.49 -3.55 36.91
C ALA A 640 -1.13 -4.05 37.41
N VAL A 641 -0.15 -4.18 36.52
CA VAL A 641 1.23 -4.58 36.85
C VAL A 641 1.83 -3.52 37.76
N THR A 642 1.75 -2.24 37.38
CA THR A 642 2.30 -1.13 38.16
C THR A 642 1.72 -1.07 39.58
N ALA A 643 0.40 -1.26 39.73
CA ALA A 643 -0.24 -1.32 41.04
C ALA A 643 0.28 -2.49 41.89
N CYS A 644 0.40 -3.69 41.31
CA CYS A 644 0.96 -4.85 42.02
C CYS A 644 2.40 -4.61 42.48
N LEU A 645 3.25 -4.05 41.60
CA LEU A 645 4.64 -3.75 41.91
C LEU A 645 4.76 -2.71 43.05
N ARG A 646 3.94 -1.66 43.03
CA ARG A 646 3.92 -0.63 44.09
C ARG A 646 3.51 -1.20 45.45
N VAL A 647 2.45 -2.01 45.49
CA VAL A 647 1.98 -2.64 46.74
C VAL A 647 3.02 -3.63 47.26
N ALA A 648 3.70 -4.37 46.39
CA ALA A 648 4.79 -5.28 46.77
C ALA A 648 6.01 -4.52 47.31
N ALA A 649 6.35 -3.37 46.72
CA ALA A 649 7.48 -2.55 47.14
C ALA A 649 7.26 -1.84 48.48
N SER A 650 6.04 -1.40 48.79
CA SER A 650 5.72 -0.68 50.02
C SER A 650 5.51 -1.58 51.24
N GLY A 651 5.28 -2.88 51.04
CA GLY A 651 5.17 -3.87 52.11
C GLY A 651 4.00 -3.70 53.09
N ALA A 652 3.06 -2.77 52.81
CA ALA A 652 1.99 -2.39 53.72
C ALA A 652 0.60 -2.49 53.08
N GLN A 653 -0.37 -2.92 53.91
CA GLN A 653 -1.80 -2.72 53.69
C GLN A 653 -2.10 -1.21 53.69
N GLU A 654 -1.98 -0.53 52.57
CA GLU A 654 -2.69 0.73 52.37
C GLU A 654 -4.19 0.43 52.21
N THR A 655 -4.89 0.10 53.31
CA THR A 655 -6.35 0.15 53.39
C THR A 655 -6.83 1.59 53.51
N GLY A 656 -6.46 2.43 52.53
CA GLY A 656 -6.67 3.87 52.55
C GLY A 656 -7.13 4.41 51.20
N ALA A 657 -8.44 4.30 50.95
CA ALA A 657 -9.23 5.00 49.93
C ALA A 657 -8.82 4.81 48.45
N ALA A 658 -9.78 4.43 47.61
CA ALA A 658 -9.75 4.45 46.15
C ALA A 658 -9.00 5.66 45.55
N LYS A 659 -7.68 5.58 45.34
CA LYS A 659 -6.86 6.75 44.95
C LYS A 659 -6.11 6.63 43.63
N ALA A 660 -6.28 5.56 42.85
CA ALA A 660 -5.50 5.39 41.62
C ALA A 660 -6.26 5.70 40.30
N VAL A 661 -7.56 6.04 40.33
CA VAL A 661 -8.37 6.08 39.08
C VAL A 661 -8.62 7.50 38.53
N LEU A 662 -8.50 8.57 39.33
CA LEU A 662 -8.97 9.91 38.92
C LEU A 662 -7.88 10.88 38.42
N GLU A 663 -6.60 10.52 38.47
CA GLU A 663 -5.51 11.38 37.97
C GLU A 663 -5.09 11.01 36.55
N LYS A 664 -6.02 11.05 35.60
CA LYS A 664 -5.67 11.27 34.18
C LYS A 664 -6.31 12.60 33.78
N PRO A 665 -5.53 13.65 33.48
CA PRO A 665 -6.11 14.89 32.99
C PRO A 665 -6.81 14.59 31.68
N LEU A 666 -8.09 14.96 31.58
CA LEU A 666 -8.81 15.01 30.31
C LEU A 666 -7.92 15.73 29.29
N PRO A 667 -7.65 15.13 28.10
CA PRO A 667 -7.04 15.90 27.02
C PRO A 667 -8.01 17.01 26.63
N GLY A 668 -7.60 18.26 26.88
CA GLY A 668 -8.32 19.46 26.48
C GLY A 668 -8.15 19.81 25.02
#